data_AF-A0A1Q8QUX5-F1
#
_entry.id   AF-A0A1Q8QUX5-F1
#
_cell.length_a   1.000
_cell.length_b   1.000
_cell.length_c   1.000
_cell.angle_alpha   90.00
_cell.angle_beta   90.00
_cell.angle_gamma   90.00
#
_symmetry.space_group_name_H-M   'P 1'
#
loop_
_entity.id
_entity.type
_entity.pdbx_description
1 polymer ?
#
loop_
_entity_poly.entity_id
_entity_poly.type
_entity_poly.pdbx_seq_one_letter_code
_entity_poly.pdbx_strand_id
1 'polypeptide(L)'
;MSSPSKPDLLVAPTIITGHANADFDCLAAIIAAGKLYPGATLIFPGSQEKNLRHFFIQSATYMFNFKNFKEIDPDSVRTLVMVDTRQRSRVPHIEPVFDTPGLVIHCYDHHPDTDEDVAAETSVVKNWGSTTAILMAEIMERDLTLTPDEATILGLGMYEDTGSFTFASTTEHDLAAAAWLRARGMDVGVIADLMTRELSSEQITIMSQLIETAQTHDINGVEVVIAEATSDQYIGDFALLVHKFLDMENLRVLFAIGLMNDRVHLVARSRTPDVDVGKICASLGGGGHPYAASASIKNMTLTQVREELFGLLYSQINPQVHARQLMSKPAVSIEDTATMRRAEEIMTRYGLKALPVVAKGSRRCVGVIEHDIMDKAINHGLGEVPVGDYMIRDPAVITPDTDLYAVMEIILGRRQRLAPVVEDGKLTGVVTRTDLVNTLVKEPARIPEALLPERKKERNIGGILRERLPKKLLELLQKAGALGHERGQAVYVVGGFVRDLLLKLPNFDVDLVVEGDGIAFAAEMARVYGGRYKAHPKFKTAVIILPDGQRVDVATARLEYYEYPAALPTVELSSIKMDLYRRDFTVNALAVHLSPDRFRRSGGFLRCPARHQGPGAAGAPFPELCRRPDPHRAGHPLQRALRLPYRRPDRPADQKRRAPQLLPQAVRFPGHA
;
A
#
# COMPACT_ATOMS: atom_id res chain seq x y z
N MET A 1 -20.93 -28.64 53.24
CA MET A 1 -21.35 -28.59 51.83
C MET A 1 -20.23 -29.19 51.01
N SER A 2 -20.49 -30.31 50.33
CA SER A 2 -19.56 -30.91 49.37
C SER A 2 -19.32 -29.92 48.21
N SER A 3 -18.08 -29.82 47.73
CA SER A 3 -17.83 -29.18 46.43
C SER A 3 -18.67 -29.89 45.36
N PRO A 4 -19.24 -29.15 44.39
CA PRO A 4 -19.80 -29.79 43.21
C PRO A 4 -18.67 -30.58 42.54
N SER A 5 -18.93 -31.86 42.24
CA SER A 5 -18.04 -32.64 41.39
C SER A 5 -17.86 -31.88 40.07
N LYS A 6 -16.60 -31.75 39.61
CA LYS A 6 -16.37 -31.33 38.23
C LYS A 6 -17.16 -32.29 37.32
N PRO A 7 -17.82 -31.79 36.26
CA PRO A 7 -18.41 -32.69 35.27
C PRO A 7 -17.30 -33.58 34.71
N ASP A 8 -17.61 -34.86 34.47
CA ASP A 8 -16.70 -35.76 33.80
C ASP A 8 -16.47 -35.25 32.37
N LEU A 9 -15.24 -34.83 32.09
CA LEU A 9 -14.85 -34.30 30.79
C LEU A 9 -14.74 -35.43 29.77
N LEU A 10 -15.17 -35.16 28.54
CA LEU A 10 -15.15 -36.11 27.44
C LEU A 10 -13.73 -36.29 26.90
N VAL A 11 -13.32 -37.55 26.79
CA VAL A 11 -12.08 -37.97 26.13
C VAL A 11 -12.26 -37.86 24.61
N ALA A 12 -11.51 -36.97 23.97
CA ALA A 12 -11.60 -36.72 22.52
C ALA A 12 -10.20 -36.72 21.87
N PRO A 13 -9.68 -37.90 21.45
CA PRO A 13 -8.33 -38.02 20.88
C PRO A 13 -8.10 -37.20 19.61
N THR A 14 -9.16 -36.97 18.83
CA THR A 14 -9.15 -36.08 17.66
C THR A 14 -10.29 -35.10 17.78
N ILE A 15 -9.99 -33.81 17.60
CA ILE A 15 -10.99 -32.74 17.55
C ILE A 15 -10.89 -31.97 16.23
N ILE A 16 -12.01 -31.46 15.74
CA ILE A 16 -12.10 -30.62 14.53
C ILE A 16 -12.76 -29.30 14.89
N THR A 17 -12.18 -28.18 14.47
CA THR A 17 -12.79 -26.86 14.63
C THR A 17 -12.31 -25.87 13.57
N GLY A 18 -13.01 -24.75 13.44
CA GLY A 18 -12.60 -23.63 12.61
C GLY A 18 -12.59 -22.33 13.41
N HIS A 19 -12.53 -21.19 12.72
CA HIS A 19 -12.40 -19.89 13.39
C HIS A 19 -13.61 -19.51 14.25
N ALA A 20 -13.37 -18.71 15.29
CA ALA A 20 -14.40 -18.06 16.07
C ALA A 20 -15.28 -17.16 15.20
N ASN A 21 -16.59 -17.13 15.50
CA ASN A 21 -17.61 -16.49 14.67
C ASN A 21 -17.77 -17.17 13.30
N ALA A 22 -17.93 -18.49 13.27
CA ALA A 22 -18.10 -19.26 12.05
C ALA A 22 -19.28 -18.77 11.19
N ASP A 23 -18.98 -18.59 9.91
CA ASP A 23 -19.94 -18.50 8.79
C ASP A 23 -20.29 -19.91 8.28
N PHE A 24 -20.94 -20.00 7.11
CA PHE A 24 -21.29 -21.30 6.55
C PHE A 24 -20.11 -22.06 5.95
N ASP A 25 -19.03 -21.42 5.44
CA ASP A 25 -17.90 -22.19 4.91
C ASP A 25 -17.09 -22.83 6.04
N CYS A 26 -16.82 -22.08 7.10
CA CYS A 26 -16.20 -22.62 8.32
C CYS A 26 -17.04 -23.78 8.92
N LEU A 27 -18.37 -23.64 9.01
CA LEU A 27 -19.25 -24.71 9.50
C LEU A 27 -19.27 -25.95 8.58
N ALA A 28 -19.38 -25.73 7.28
CA ALA A 28 -19.36 -26.79 6.28
C ALA A 28 -18.01 -27.52 6.24
N ALA A 29 -16.90 -26.79 6.32
CA ALA A 29 -15.57 -27.34 6.38
C ALA A 29 -15.36 -28.23 7.62
N ILE A 30 -15.92 -27.89 8.79
CA ILE A 30 -15.85 -28.77 9.97
C ILE A 30 -16.57 -30.09 9.71
N ILE A 31 -17.75 -30.05 9.06
CA ILE A 31 -18.54 -31.25 8.73
C ILE A 31 -17.83 -32.09 7.65
N ALA A 32 -17.26 -31.46 6.62
CA ALA A 32 -16.49 -32.13 5.57
C ALA A 32 -15.23 -32.80 6.14
N ALA A 33 -14.48 -32.11 7.01
CA ALA A 33 -13.37 -32.71 7.73
C ALA A 33 -13.83 -33.87 8.64
N GLY A 34 -15.01 -33.78 9.25
CA GLY A 34 -15.64 -34.89 9.98
C GLY A 34 -15.78 -36.19 9.18
N LYS A 35 -15.92 -36.11 7.85
CA LYS A 35 -15.90 -37.28 6.95
C LYS A 35 -14.50 -37.83 6.70
N LEU A 36 -13.49 -36.96 6.66
CA LEU A 36 -12.09 -37.35 6.46
C LEU A 36 -11.44 -37.93 7.73
N TYR A 37 -11.97 -37.61 8.91
CA TYR A 37 -11.49 -38.09 10.22
C TYR A 37 -12.60 -38.83 11.00
N PRO A 38 -12.94 -40.09 10.64
CA PRO A 38 -13.98 -40.86 11.32
C PRO A 38 -13.72 -41.00 12.83
N GLY A 39 -14.72 -40.67 13.64
CA GLY A 39 -14.64 -40.72 15.11
C GLY A 39 -14.05 -39.48 15.78
N ALA A 40 -13.68 -38.44 15.01
CA ALA A 40 -13.29 -37.14 15.56
C ALA A 40 -14.48 -36.39 16.18
N THR A 41 -14.22 -35.58 17.21
CA THR A 41 -15.25 -34.74 17.85
C THR A 41 -15.29 -33.36 17.19
N LEU A 42 -16.46 -32.98 16.67
CA LEU A 42 -16.67 -31.66 16.07
C LEU A 42 -16.90 -30.62 17.17
N ILE A 43 -16.09 -29.56 17.19
CA ILE A 43 -16.14 -28.49 18.20
C ILE A 43 -16.72 -27.23 17.58
N PHE A 44 -17.85 -26.76 18.10
CA PHE A 44 -18.53 -25.57 17.56
C PHE A 44 -17.87 -24.29 18.09
N PRO A 45 -17.34 -23.41 17.21
CA PRO A 45 -16.61 -22.21 17.61
C PRO A 45 -17.52 -21.02 17.98
N GLY A 46 -18.84 -21.15 17.80
CA GLY A 46 -19.79 -20.05 17.91
C GLY A 46 -19.94 -19.26 16.59
N SER A 47 -21.08 -18.57 16.42
CA SER A 47 -21.39 -17.74 15.25
C SER A 47 -21.98 -16.39 15.68
N GLN A 48 -21.88 -15.37 14.83
CA GLN A 48 -22.53 -14.06 15.00
C GLN A 48 -23.81 -13.89 14.17
N GLU A 49 -24.19 -14.92 13.41
CA GLU A 49 -25.38 -14.87 12.56
C GLU A 49 -26.68 -14.70 13.35
N LYS A 50 -27.66 -14.04 12.74
CA LYS A 50 -28.97 -13.71 13.33
C LYS A 50 -30.08 -14.57 12.71
N ASN A 51 -31.24 -14.61 13.38
CA ASN A 51 -32.52 -15.12 12.85
C ASN A 51 -32.43 -16.53 12.24
N LEU A 52 -32.95 -16.75 11.03
CA LEU A 52 -33.09 -18.06 10.40
C LEU A 52 -31.74 -18.78 10.21
N ARG A 53 -30.68 -18.04 9.88
CA ARG A 53 -29.32 -18.58 9.77
C ARG A 53 -28.84 -19.14 11.11
N HIS A 54 -29.07 -18.42 12.22
CA HIS A 54 -28.77 -18.93 13.57
C HIS A 54 -29.57 -20.19 13.92
N PHE A 55 -30.87 -20.23 13.59
CA PHE A 55 -31.69 -21.44 13.80
C PHE A 55 -31.17 -22.63 12.99
N PHE A 56 -30.76 -22.42 11.75
CA PHE A 56 -30.18 -23.46 10.90
C PHE A 56 -28.83 -23.95 11.45
N ILE A 57 -27.95 -23.03 11.89
CA ILE A 57 -26.67 -23.38 12.53
C ILE A 57 -26.91 -24.18 13.82
N GLN A 58 -27.88 -23.81 14.67
CA GLN A 58 -28.25 -24.60 15.85
C GLN A 58 -28.80 -25.98 15.49
N SER A 59 -29.61 -26.07 14.43
CA SER A 59 -30.16 -27.34 13.93
C SER A 59 -29.04 -28.26 13.40
N ALA A 60 -28.09 -27.72 12.63
CA ALA A 60 -26.90 -28.44 12.18
C ALA A 60 -26.00 -28.86 13.36
N THR A 61 -25.78 -27.97 14.34
CA THR A 61 -25.02 -28.25 15.58
C THR A 61 -25.59 -29.49 16.29
N TYR A 62 -26.93 -29.61 16.36
CA TYR A 62 -27.61 -30.78 16.91
C TYR A 62 -27.51 -32.02 16.00
N MET A 63 -27.80 -31.87 14.70
CA MET A 63 -27.78 -32.95 13.69
C MET A 63 -26.41 -33.64 13.61
N PHE A 64 -25.32 -32.87 13.67
CA PHE A 64 -23.94 -33.37 13.61
C PHE A 64 -23.30 -33.59 14.98
N ASN A 65 -24.08 -33.49 16.07
CA ASN A 65 -23.63 -33.76 17.46
C ASN A 65 -22.35 -32.99 17.86
N PHE A 66 -22.26 -31.73 17.45
CA PHE A 66 -21.19 -30.83 17.84
C PHE A 66 -21.12 -30.68 19.37
N LYS A 67 -19.91 -30.48 19.90
CA LYS A 67 -19.66 -30.25 21.33
C LYS A 67 -19.13 -28.84 21.58
N ASN A 68 -19.40 -28.33 22.79
CA ASN A 68 -18.67 -27.18 23.29
C ASN A 68 -17.31 -27.63 23.81
N PHE A 69 -16.24 -26.87 23.57
CA PHE A 69 -14.91 -27.25 24.05
C PHE A 69 -14.84 -27.40 25.59
N LYS A 70 -15.70 -26.70 26.34
CA LYS A 70 -15.80 -26.83 27.80
C LYS A 70 -16.23 -28.23 28.30
N GLU A 71 -16.74 -29.07 27.41
CA GLU A 71 -17.10 -30.47 27.69
C GLU A 71 -15.92 -31.44 27.48
N ILE A 72 -14.82 -30.99 26.89
CA ILE A 72 -13.68 -31.83 26.47
C ILE A 72 -12.54 -31.77 27.48
N ASP A 73 -11.84 -32.89 27.67
CA ASP A 73 -10.57 -32.94 28.38
C ASP A 73 -9.40 -32.53 27.45
N PRO A 74 -8.74 -31.36 27.66
CA PRO A 74 -7.66 -30.90 26.78
C PRO A 74 -6.45 -31.84 26.76
N ASP A 75 -6.16 -32.53 27.87
CA ASP A 75 -5.04 -33.47 27.99
C ASP A 75 -5.29 -34.78 27.23
N SER A 76 -6.55 -35.06 26.87
CA SER A 76 -6.95 -36.22 26.06
C SER A 76 -6.70 -36.03 24.55
N VAL A 77 -6.57 -34.78 24.09
CA VAL A 77 -6.43 -34.47 22.67
C VAL A 77 -5.03 -34.88 22.18
N ARG A 78 -4.98 -35.52 21.01
CA ARG A 78 -3.73 -35.91 20.32
C ARG A 78 -3.63 -35.31 18.93
N THR A 79 -4.77 -35.11 18.26
CA THR A 79 -4.84 -34.50 16.93
C THR A 79 -5.87 -33.38 16.91
N LEU A 80 -5.45 -32.20 16.44
CA LEU A 80 -6.29 -31.04 16.19
C LEU A 80 -6.37 -30.82 14.67
N VAL A 81 -7.57 -30.88 14.11
CA VAL A 81 -7.84 -30.49 12.73
C VAL A 81 -8.44 -29.08 12.74
N MET A 82 -7.69 -28.12 12.23
CA MET A 82 -8.13 -26.75 12.00
C MET A 82 -8.61 -26.61 10.55
N VAL A 83 -9.79 -26.04 10.37
CA VAL A 83 -10.35 -25.72 9.06
C VAL A 83 -10.70 -24.25 8.96
N ASP A 84 -10.54 -23.69 7.77
CA ASP A 84 -10.84 -22.29 7.44
C ASP A 84 -10.10 -21.25 8.30
N THR A 85 -8.98 -21.67 8.87
CA THR A 85 -8.00 -20.82 9.53
C THR A 85 -6.74 -21.62 9.83
N ARG A 86 -5.59 -20.95 9.72
CA ARG A 86 -4.30 -21.41 10.27
C ARG A 86 -3.84 -20.63 11.49
N GLN A 87 -4.56 -19.59 11.90
CA GLN A 87 -4.12 -18.66 12.95
C GLN A 87 -4.61 -19.09 14.33
N ARG A 88 -3.70 -19.22 15.31
CA ARG A 88 -4.06 -19.50 16.72
C ARG A 88 -4.98 -18.42 17.30
N SER A 89 -4.74 -17.16 16.94
CA SER A 89 -5.55 -16.00 17.34
C SER A 89 -7.01 -16.07 16.90
N ARG A 90 -7.32 -16.79 15.81
CA ARG A 90 -8.69 -17.02 15.31
C ARG A 90 -9.43 -18.18 16.01
N VAL A 91 -8.79 -18.97 16.88
CA VAL A 91 -9.43 -20.14 17.55
C VAL A 91 -9.37 -20.09 19.10
N PRO A 92 -9.72 -18.96 19.76
CA PRO A 92 -9.56 -18.78 21.21
C PRO A 92 -10.42 -19.73 22.08
N HIS A 93 -11.43 -20.38 21.50
CA HIS A 93 -12.32 -21.32 22.18
C HIS A 93 -11.66 -22.67 22.49
N ILE A 94 -10.58 -23.04 21.79
CA ILE A 94 -9.77 -24.25 22.04
C ILE A 94 -8.35 -23.94 22.56
N GLU A 95 -8.08 -22.71 23.00
CA GLU A 95 -6.75 -22.25 23.39
C GLU A 95 -5.96 -23.21 24.32
N PRO A 96 -6.57 -23.90 25.32
CA PRO A 96 -5.86 -24.86 26.17
C PRO A 96 -5.25 -26.07 25.44
N VAL A 97 -5.71 -26.41 24.23
CA VAL A 97 -5.23 -27.58 23.48
C VAL A 97 -3.80 -27.39 22.98
N PHE A 98 -3.41 -26.15 22.65
CA PHE A 98 -2.08 -25.87 22.09
C PHE A 98 -0.92 -26.09 23.08
N ASP A 99 -1.23 -26.22 24.38
CA ASP A 99 -0.25 -26.50 25.42
C ASP A 99 -0.11 -28.02 25.68
N THR A 100 -0.94 -28.88 25.05
CA THR A 100 -0.92 -30.34 25.21
C THR A 100 0.34 -30.95 24.57
N PRO A 101 1.19 -31.68 25.33
CA PRO A 101 2.43 -32.25 24.81
C PRO A 101 2.21 -33.29 23.71
N GLY A 102 2.87 -33.11 22.55
CA GLY A 102 2.79 -34.03 21.43
C GLY A 102 1.53 -33.92 20.58
N LEU A 103 0.83 -32.77 20.65
CA LEU A 103 -0.28 -32.45 19.75
C LEU A 103 0.18 -32.43 18.28
N VAL A 104 -0.52 -33.19 17.44
CA VAL A 104 -0.42 -33.13 15.97
C VAL A 104 -1.48 -32.15 15.46
N ILE A 105 -1.09 -31.20 14.62
CA ILE A 105 -2.01 -30.22 14.02
C ILE A 105 -2.11 -30.45 12.51
N HIS A 106 -3.33 -30.57 11.99
CA HIS A 106 -3.62 -30.59 10.56
C HIS A 106 -4.44 -29.35 10.18
N CYS A 107 -4.09 -28.68 9.08
CA CYS A 107 -4.77 -27.47 8.61
C CYS A 107 -5.32 -27.63 7.18
N TYR A 108 -6.53 -27.12 6.95
CA TYR A 108 -7.14 -26.95 5.63
C TYR A 108 -7.66 -25.52 5.54
N ASP A 109 -7.19 -24.74 4.56
CA ASP A 109 -7.46 -23.31 4.50
C ASP A 109 -7.29 -22.79 3.06
N HIS A 110 -8.09 -21.81 2.66
CA HIS A 110 -7.93 -21.12 1.37
C HIS A 110 -7.28 -19.72 1.50
N HIS A 111 -7.13 -19.20 2.73
CA HIS A 111 -6.57 -17.88 2.99
C HIS A 111 -5.05 -17.79 2.70
N PRO A 112 -4.51 -16.61 2.33
CA PRO A 112 -3.06 -16.39 2.18
C PRO A 112 -2.27 -16.58 3.48
N ASP A 113 -0.99 -16.95 3.35
CA ASP A 113 -0.08 -17.18 4.48
C ASP A 113 0.12 -15.95 5.36
N THR A 114 0.20 -16.16 6.68
CA THR A 114 0.47 -15.09 7.66
C THR A 114 1.55 -15.46 8.68
N ASP A 115 2.19 -14.45 9.28
CA ASP A 115 3.16 -14.63 10.37
C ASP A 115 2.52 -15.20 11.67
N GLU A 116 1.18 -15.29 11.74
CA GLU A 116 0.42 -15.86 12.87
C GLU A 116 -0.01 -17.33 12.65
N ASP A 117 0.36 -17.94 11.53
CA ASP A 117 -0.01 -19.32 11.19
C ASP A 117 0.66 -20.34 12.11
N VAL A 118 -0.09 -21.36 12.54
CA VAL A 118 0.42 -22.44 13.39
C VAL A 118 1.33 -23.39 12.61
N ALA A 119 2.33 -23.94 13.30
CA ALA A 119 3.16 -25.02 12.76
C ALA A 119 2.36 -26.34 12.72
N ALA A 120 1.75 -26.62 11.57
CA ALA A 120 1.01 -27.85 11.31
C ALA A 120 1.90 -28.96 10.69
N GLU A 121 1.62 -30.22 11.02
CA GLU A 121 2.28 -31.38 10.42
C GLU A 121 1.76 -31.62 8.99
N THR A 122 0.45 -31.45 8.80
CA THR A 122 -0.20 -31.42 7.49
C THR A 122 -0.82 -30.05 7.29
N SER A 123 -0.49 -29.35 6.21
CA SER A 123 -1.14 -28.08 5.84
C SER A 123 -1.52 -28.11 4.37
N VAL A 124 -2.82 -28.15 4.08
CA VAL A 124 -3.37 -28.14 2.72
C VAL A 124 -3.96 -26.76 2.45
N VAL A 125 -3.20 -25.94 1.74
CA VAL A 125 -3.60 -24.58 1.36
C VAL A 125 -3.77 -24.49 -0.15
N LYS A 126 -4.95 -24.08 -0.61
CA LYS A 126 -5.25 -23.88 -2.04
C LYS A 126 -6.01 -22.57 -2.22
N ASN A 127 -5.58 -21.74 -3.17
CA ASN A 127 -6.26 -20.50 -3.54
C ASN A 127 -7.51 -20.81 -4.40
N TRP A 128 -8.52 -21.42 -3.77
CA TRP A 128 -9.81 -21.82 -4.33
C TRP A 128 -10.95 -20.97 -3.74
N GLY A 129 -12.16 -21.11 -4.28
CA GLY A 129 -13.30 -20.29 -3.92
C GLY A 129 -13.78 -20.43 -2.47
N SER A 130 -13.55 -21.58 -1.83
CA SER A 130 -13.77 -21.78 -0.38
C SER A 130 -12.92 -22.91 0.22
N THR A 131 -12.80 -22.97 1.55
CA THR A 131 -12.15 -24.09 2.25
C THR A 131 -12.96 -25.38 2.11
N THR A 132 -14.29 -25.33 2.09
CA THR A 132 -15.13 -26.52 1.82
C THR A 132 -14.81 -27.18 0.48
N ALA A 133 -14.52 -26.40 -0.57
CA ALA A 133 -14.12 -26.95 -1.87
C ALA A 133 -12.82 -27.76 -1.81
N ILE A 134 -11.86 -27.35 -0.96
CA ILE A 134 -10.59 -28.08 -0.74
C ILE A 134 -10.87 -29.46 -0.13
N LEU A 135 -11.71 -29.51 0.90
CA LEU A 135 -12.10 -30.75 1.58
C LEU A 135 -13.00 -31.63 0.69
N MET A 136 -13.82 -31.02 -0.16
CA MET A 136 -14.62 -31.73 -1.15
C MET A 136 -13.76 -32.49 -2.16
N ALA A 137 -12.61 -31.95 -2.59
CA ALA A 137 -11.70 -32.69 -3.47
C ALA A 137 -11.18 -33.99 -2.81
N GLU A 138 -10.84 -33.96 -1.52
CA GLU A 138 -10.44 -35.15 -0.75
C GLU A 138 -11.60 -36.15 -0.58
N ILE A 139 -12.82 -35.66 -0.33
CA ILE A 139 -14.05 -36.47 -0.23
C ILE A 139 -14.35 -37.17 -1.56
N MET A 140 -14.20 -36.46 -2.68
CA MET A 140 -14.42 -36.96 -4.03
C MET A 140 -13.36 -37.97 -4.46
N GLU A 141 -12.08 -37.73 -4.16
CA GLU A 141 -10.97 -38.66 -4.46
C GLU A 141 -11.10 -39.97 -3.68
N ARG A 142 -11.64 -39.92 -2.46
CA ARG A 142 -11.88 -41.08 -1.58
C ARG A 142 -13.27 -41.72 -1.78
N ASP A 143 -14.09 -41.20 -2.71
CA ASP A 143 -15.51 -41.54 -2.97
C ASP A 143 -16.35 -41.77 -1.70
N LEU A 144 -16.25 -40.84 -0.75
CA LEU A 144 -16.99 -40.95 0.51
C LEU A 144 -18.48 -40.64 0.32
N THR A 145 -19.34 -41.41 0.98
CA THR A 145 -20.79 -41.23 0.91
C THR A 145 -21.25 -40.06 1.79
N LEU A 146 -22.02 -39.14 1.19
CA LEU A 146 -22.73 -38.07 1.89
C LEU A 146 -24.25 -38.33 1.91
N THR A 147 -24.92 -37.84 2.96
CA THR A 147 -26.38 -37.69 2.98
C THR A 147 -26.81 -36.45 2.17
N PRO A 148 -28.09 -36.34 1.77
CA PRO A 148 -28.61 -35.11 1.15
C PRO A 148 -28.47 -33.87 2.04
N ASP A 149 -28.62 -34.02 3.36
CA ASP A 149 -28.46 -32.92 4.33
C ASP A 149 -27.00 -32.43 4.38
N GLU A 150 -26.04 -33.37 4.42
CA GLU A 150 -24.61 -33.08 4.32
C GLU A 150 -24.29 -32.40 3.00
N ALA A 151 -24.78 -32.94 1.88
CA ALA A 151 -24.55 -32.35 0.57
C ALA A 151 -25.13 -30.92 0.46
N THR A 152 -26.26 -30.65 1.12
CA THR A 152 -26.88 -29.32 1.19
C THR A 152 -26.05 -28.35 2.02
N ILE A 153 -25.52 -28.77 3.17
CA ILE A 153 -24.71 -27.92 4.04
C ILE A 153 -23.32 -27.66 3.46
N LEU A 154 -22.68 -28.65 2.83
CA LEU A 154 -21.42 -28.44 2.11
C LEU A 154 -21.62 -27.54 0.88
N GLY A 155 -22.78 -27.63 0.23
CA GLY A 155 -23.20 -26.69 -0.80
C GLY A 155 -23.32 -25.27 -0.25
N LEU A 156 -24.00 -25.09 0.89
CA LEU A 156 -24.23 -23.79 1.52
C LEU A 156 -22.94 -23.03 1.83
N GLY A 157 -21.91 -23.72 2.35
CA GLY A 157 -20.60 -23.10 2.62
C GLY A 157 -19.94 -22.56 1.36
N MET A 158 -19.84 -23.39 0.31
CA MET A 158 -19.30 -22.95 -0.99
C MET A 158 -20.13 -21.82 -1.62
N TYR A 159 -21.46 -21.83 -1.46
CA TYR A 159 -22.35 -20.78 -1.98
C TYR A 159 -22.17 -19.43 -1.25
N GLU A 160 -21.85 -19.43 0.05
CA GLU A 160 -21.57 -18.19 0.77
C GLU A 160 -20.27 -17.55 0.26
N ASP A 161 -19.19 -18.31 0.28
CA ASP A 161 -17.84 -17.76 0.12
C ASP A 161 -17.48 -17.46 -1.35
N THR A 162 -18.09 -18.17 -2.30
CA THR A 162 -18.02 -17.82 -3.75
C THR A 162 -19.01 -16.74 -4.18
N GLY A 163 -19.84 -16.22 -3.26
CA GLY A 163 -20.90 -15.27 -3.58
C GLY A 163 -21.90 -15.84 -4.59
N SER A 164 -22.39 -17.07 -4.34
CA SER A 164 -23.19 -17.86 -5.29
C SER A 164 -22.51 -18.06 -6.66
N PHE A 165 -21.22 -18.39 -6.63
CA PHE A 165 -20.34 -18.55 -7.80
C PHE A 165 -20.16 -17.30 -8.69
N THR A 166 -20.39 -16.10 -8.13
CA THR A 166 -20.22 -14.83 -8.87
C THR A 166 -18.92 -14.10 -8.57
N PHE A 167 -18.23 -14.44 -7.47
CA PHE A 167 -16.96 -13.80 -7.12
C PHE A 167 -15.81 -14.28 -7.99
N ALA A 168 -14.84 -13.39 -8.26
CA ALA A 168 -13.66 -13.69 -9.07
C ALA A 168 -12.68 -14.68 -8.42
N SER A 169 -12.89 -15.05 -7.16
CA SER A 169 -12.21 -16.15 -6.45
C SER A 169 -12.73 -17.54 -6.84
N THR A 170 -13.92 -17.64 -7.46
CA THR A 170 -14.53 -18.92 -7.84
C THR A 170 -13.70 -19.63 -8.92
N THR A 171 -13.39 -20.90 -8.69
CA THR A 171 -12.60 -21.75 -9.60
C THR A 171 -13.42 -22.88 -10.20
N GLU A 172 -12.82 -23.61 -11.15
CA GLU A 172 -13.40 -24.84 -11.70
C GLU A 172 -13.62 -25.94 -10.65
N HIS A 173 -12.86 -25.91 -9.54
CA HIS A 173 -12.95 -26.90 -8.48
C HIS A 173 -14.20 -26.72 -7.63
N ASP A 174 -14.58 -25.47 -7.34
CA ASP A 174 -15.80 -25.12 -6.62
C ASP A 174 -17.05 -25.57 -7.41
N LEU A 175 -17.05 -25.32 -8.72
CA LEU A 175 -18.12 -25.75 -9.62
C LEU A 175 -18.19 -27.28 -9.78
N ALA A 176 -17.04 -27.97 -9.83
CA ALA A 176 -16.99 -29.43 -9.88
C ALA A 176 -17.51 -30.08 -8.59
N ALA A 177 -17.14 -29.53 -7.42
CA ALA A 177 -17.66 -29.95 -6.12
C ALA A 177 -19.17 -29.73 -6.02
N ALA A 178 -19.66 -28.54 -6.40
CA ALA A 178 -21.09 -28.22 -6.40
C ALA A 178 -21.90 -29.16 -7.32
N ALA A 179 -21.38 -29.50 -8.51
CA ALA A 179 -22.01 -30.47 -9.41
C ALA A 179 -22.07 -31.88 -8.80
N TRP A 180 -21.01 -32.32 -8.14
CA TRP A 180 -20.93 -33.63 -7.47
C TRP A 180 -21.87 -33.71 -6.25
N LEU A 181 -22.00 -32.63 -5.48
CA LEU A 181 -22.97 -32.50 -4.40
C LEU A 181 -24.42 -32.48 -4.91
N ARG A 182 -24.70 -31.78 -6.02
CA ARG A 182 -26.04 -31.79 -6.65
C ARG A 182 -26.45 -33.18 -7.08
N ALA A 183 -25.52 -33.99 -7.59
CA ALA A 183 -25.76 -35.40 -7.93
C ALA A 183 -26.06 -36.29 -6.71
N ARG A 184 -25.75 -35.83 -5.48
CA ARG A 184 -26.00 -36.52 -4.20
C ARG A 184 -27.09 -35.86 -3.34
N GLY A 185 -27.90 -34.99 -3.93
CA GLY A 185 -29.11 -34.45 -3.28
C GLY A 185 -28.97 -33.10 -2.60
N MET A 186 -27.90 -32.34 -2.85
CA MET A 186 -27.77 -30.94 -2.42
C MET A 186 -28.98 -30.11 -2.88
N ASP A 187 -29.75 -29.54 -1.93
CA ASP A 187 -30.92 -28.73 -2.24
C ASP A 187 -30.55 -27.23 -2.38
N VAL A 188 -30.45 -26.81 -3.65
CA VAL A 188 -30.18 -25.41 -4.03
C VAL A 188 -31.32 -24.46 -3.60
N GLY A 189 -32.55 -24.95 -3.43
CA GLY A 189 -33.67 -24.13 -2.93
C GLY A 189 -33.44 -23.70 -1.49
N VAL A 190 -33.17 -24.68 -0.61
CA VAL A 190 -32.82 -24.44 0.80
C VAL A 190 -31.58 -23.53 0.93
N ILE A 191 -30.57 -23.73 0.07
CA ILE A 191 -29.39 -22.86 0.04
C ILE A 191 -29.77 -21.43 -0.35
N ALA A 192 -30.59 -21.22 -1.38
CA ALA A 192 -31.02 -19.90 -1.82
C ALA A 192 -31.84 -19.17 -0.74
N ASP A 193 -32.73 -19.87 -0.04
CA ASP A 193 -33.54 -19.33 1.05
C ASP A 193 -32.65 -18.89 2.23
N LEU A 194 -31.63 -19.68 2.60
CA LEU A 194 -30.68 -19.36 3.67
C LEU A 194 -29.67 -18.27 3.31
N MET A 195 -29.34 -18.12 2.02
CA MET A 195 -28.47 -17.06 1.50
C MET A 195 -29.20 -15.72 1.32
N THR A 196 -30.52 -15.75 1.18
CA THR A 196 -31.33 -14.53 0.99
C THR A 196 -31.43 -13.76 2.31
N ARG A 197 -30.63 -12.70 2.44
CA ARG A 197 -30.79 -11.70 3.51
C ARG A 197 -32.05 -10.87 3.25
N GLU A 198 -33.19 -11.39 3.70
CA GLU A 198 -34.46 -10.66 3.74
C GLU A 198 -34.28 -9.32 4.47
N LEU A 199 -34.81 -8.25 3.88
CA LEU A 199 -34.89 -6.95 4.55
C LEU A 199 -36.09 -6.97 5.49
N SER A 200 -35.90 -6.57 6.75
CA SER A 200 -37.02 -6.41 7.68
C SER A 200 -37.97 -5.29 7.21
N SER A 201 -39.22 -5.29 7.68
CA SER A 201 -40.20 -4.23 7.37
C SER A 201 -39.67 -2.83 7.68
N GLU A 202 -38.90 -2.69 8.77
CA GLU A 202 -38.25 -1.44 9.18
C GLU A 202 -37.11 -1.07 8.22
N GLN A 203 -36.30 -2.04 7.79
CA GLN A 203 -35.26 -1.83 6.78
C GLN A 203 -35.82 -1.46 5.41
N ILE A 204 -36.95 -2.05 5.00
CA ILE A 204 -37.70 -1.66 3.79
C ILE A 204 -38.25 -0.23 3.93
N THR A 205 -38.77 0.14 5.10
CA THR A 205 -39.23 1.51 5.38
C THR A 205 -38.10 2.53 5.24
N ILE A 206 -36.92 2.23 5.80
CA ILE A 206 -35.72 3.08 5.64
C ILE A 206 -35.26 3.15 4.18
N MET A 207 -35.31 2.03 3.44
CA MET A 207 -34.99 2.01 2.01
C MET A 207 -35.93 2.93 1.22
N SER A 208 -37.25 2.90 1.48
CA SER A 208 -38.23 3.79 0.83
C SER A 208 -37.88 5.26 1.08
N GLN A 209 -37.60 5.63 2.34
CA GLN A 209 -37.18 7.00 2.69
C GLN A 209 -35.89 7.43 1.97
N LEU A 210 -34.88 6.56 1.90
CA LEU A 210 -33.63 6.87 1.18
C LEU A 210 -33.87 7.10 -0.32
N ILE A 211 -34.76 6.33 -0.96
CA ILE A 211 -35.14 6.52 -2.36
C ILE A 211 -35.91 7.84 -2.54
N GLU A 212 -36.91 8.09 -1.71
CA GLU A 212 -37.80 9.26 -1.78
C GLU A 212 -37.07 10.59 -1.51
N THR A 213 -36.05 10.57 -0.65
CA THR A 213 -35.28 11.77 -0.27
C THR A 213 -34.00 11.97 -1.09
N ALA A 214 -33.64 11.04 -1.97
CA ALA A 214 -32.40 11.10 -2.73
C ALA A 214 -32.35 12.35 -3.64
N GLN A 215 -31.41 13.24 -3.36
CA GLN A 215 -31.13 14.42 -4.16
C GLN A 215 -29.75 14.31 -4.81
N THR A 216 -29.69 14.51 -6.12
CA THR A 216 -28.43 14.56 -6.87
C THR A 216 -27.94 16.00 -6.91
N HIS A 217 -26.67 16.21 -6.56
CA HIS A 217 -25.99 17.49 -6.59
C HIS A 217 -24.76 17.40 -7.49
N ASP A 218 -24.63 18.31 -8.45
CA ASP A 218 -23.35 18.54 -9.14
C ASP A 218 -22.46 19.38 -8.21
N ILE A 219 -21.35 18.79 -7.78
CA ILE A 219 -20.32 19.48 -7.00
C ILE A 219 -19.02 19.37 -7.78
N ASN A 220 -18.58 20.50 -8.35
CA ASN A 220 -17.35 20.62 -9.13
C ASN A 220 -17.28 19.65 -10.36
N GLY A 221 -18.43 19.32 -10.97
CA GLY A 221 -18.52 18.37 -12.08
C GLY A 221 -18.59 16.90 -11.65
N VAL A 222 -18.85 16.63 -10.36
CA VAL A 222 -19.11 15.28 -9.85
C VAL A 222 -20.54 15.21 -9.32
N GLU A 223 -21.32 14.26 -9.85
CA GLU A 223 -22.65 13.94 -9.34
C GLU A 223 -22.53 13.20 -7.99
N VAL A 224 -23.08 13.82 -6.95
CA VAL A 224 -23.14 13.28 -5.59
C VAL A 224 -24.59 13.16 -5.17
N VAL A 225 -25.02 11.95 -4.81
CA VAL A 225 -26.35 11.74 -4.22
C VAL A 225 -26.27 11.86 -2.72
N ILE A 226 -27.18 12.65 -2.14
CA ILE A 226 -27.42 12.73 -0.70
C ILE A 226 -28.84 12.22 -0.44
N ALA A 227 -28.99 11.30 0.51
CA ALA A 227 -30.28 10.73 0.90
C ALA A 227 -30.41 10.75 2.44
N GLU A 228 -31.63 10.90 2.95
CA GLU A 228 -31.92 11.03 4.38
C GLU A 228 -32.97 10.00 4.84
N ALA A 229 -32.86 9.54 6.08
CA ALA A 229 -33.82 8.62 6.68
C ALA A 229 -33.96 8.86 8.18
N THR A 230 -35.13 8.56 8.75
CA THR A 230 -35.44 8.72 10.18
C THR A 230 -36.11 7.47 10.75
N SER A 231 -35.71 7.10 11.97
CA SER A 231 -36.35 6.04 12.75
C SER A 231 -36.30 6.32 14.24
N ASP A 232 -37.41 6.02 14.92
CA ASP A 232 -37.51 6.01 16.38
C ASP A 232 -36.80 4.79 17.03
N GLN A 233 -36.16 3.94 16.21
CA GLN A 233 -35.43 2.75 16.66
C GLN A 233 -34.05 2.67 16.00
N TYR A 234 -33.14 1.88 16.59
CA TYR A 234 -31.85 1.59 15.96
C TYR A 234 -32.01 0.50 14.90
N ILE A 235 -31.75 0.84 13.65
CA ILE A 235 -31.80 -0.12 12.53
C ILE A 235 -30.42 -0.72 12.31
N GLY A 236 -30.31 -2.02 12.57
CA GLY A 236 -29.11 -2.80 12.29
C GLY A 236 -28.78 -2.80 10.80
N ASP A 237 -27.49 -2.87 10.50
CA ASP A 237 -26.98 -3.09 9.14
C ASP A 237 -27.36 -1.99 8.12
N PHE A 238 -27.57 -0.74 8.59
CA PHE A 238 -27.81 0.44 7.74
C PHE A 238 -26.78 0.58 6.60
N ALA A 239 -25.51 0.24 6.84
CA ALA A 239 -24.47 0.27 5.81
C ALA A 239 -24.69 -0.76 4.67
N LEU A 240 -25.42 -1.85 4.91
CA LEU A 240 -25.84 -2.82 3.89
C LEU A 240 -27.00 -2.26 3.05
N LEU A 241 -27.95 -1.55 3.68
CA LEU A 241 -29.03 -0.86 2.95
C LEU A 241 -28.46 0.19 1.99
N VAL A 242 -27.52 1.00 2.46
CA VAL A 242 -26.87 2.05 1.65
C VAL A 242 -26.06 1.46 0.50
N HIS A 243 -25.46 0.28 0.67
CA HIS A 243 -24.82 -0.46 -0.42
C HIS A 243 -25.85 -0.99 -1.45
N LYS A 244 -26.93 -1.62 -0.97
CA LYS A 244 -28.02 -2.11 -1.85
C LYS A 244 -28.65 -0.95 -2.64
N PHE A 245 -28.82 0.22 -2.04
CA PHE A 245 -29.34 1.41 -2.71
C PHE A 245 -28.38 1.94 -3.79
N LEU A 246 -27.07 2.03 -3.49
CA LEU A 246 -26.03 2.39 -4.45
C LEU A 246 -26.05 1.48 -5.68
N ASP A 247 -26.25 0.18 -5.49
CA ASP A 247 -26.28 -0.80 -6.58
C ASP A 247 -27.58 -0.72 -7.40
N MET A 248 -28.73 -0.57 -6.71
CA MET A 248 -30.06 -0.52 -7.32
C MET A 248 -30.24 0.68 -8.27
N GLU A 249 -29.82 1.87 -7.83
CA GLU A 249 -29.85 3.10 -8.66
C GLU A 249 -28.55 3.33 -9.46
N ASN A 250 -27.61 2.37 -9.41
CA ASN A 250 -26.31 2.43 -10.09
C ASN A 250 -25.49 3.72 -9.84
N LEU A 251 -25.55 4.24 -8.62
CA LEU A 251 -24.98 5.55 -8.27
C LEU A 251 -23.44 5.53 -8.24
N ARG A 252 -22.81 6.66 -8.59
CA ARG A 252 -21.34 6.82 -8.52
C ARG A 252 -20.85 7.23 -7.14
N VAL A 253 -21.55 8.14 -6.46
CA VAL A 253 -21.23 8.62 -5.11
C VAL A 253 -22.53 8.82 -4.34
N LEU A 254 -22.59 8.28 -3.12
CA LEU A 254 -23.76 8.31 -2.25
C LEU A 254 -23.36 8.62 -0.81
N PHE A 255 -24.03 9.60 -0.20
CA PHE A 255 -24.01 9.88 1.24
C PHE A 255 -25.42 9.70 1.80
N ALA A 256 -25.60 8.69 2.65
CA ALA A 256 -26.88 8.42 3.31
C ALA A 256 -26.81 8.82 4.79
N ILE A 257 -27.77 9.63 5.23
CA ILE A 257 -27.83 10.22 6.57
C ILE A 257 -29.05 9.66 7.31
N GLY A 258 -28.83 8.70 8.21
CA GLY A 258 -29.89 8.09 9.03
C GLY A 258 -29.93 8.66 10.44
N LEU A 259 -31.00 9.36 10.83
CA LEU A 259 -31.27 9.66 12.25
C LEU A 259 -31.97 8.45 12.88
N MET A 260 -31.32 7.81 13.85
CA MET A 260 -31.83 6.64 14.55
C MET A 260 -31.69 6.85 16.06
N ASN A 261 -32.82 6.85 16.77
CA ASN A 261 -32.90 7.36 18.15
C ASN A 261 -32.32 8.80 18.27
N ASP A 262 -31.31 8.98 19.13
CA ASP A 262 -30.62 10.24 19.43
C ASP A 262 -29.35 10.48 18.58
N ARG A 263 -29.08 9.65 17.56
CA ARG A 263 -27.82 9.69 16.79
C ARG A 263 -28.01 9.74 15.29
N VAL A 264 -27.17 10.55 14.65
CA VAL A 264 -27.07 10.59 13.20
C VAL A 264 -25.97 9.61 12.74
N HIS A 265 -26.33 8.70 11.85
CA HIS A 265 -25.46 7.76 11.20
C HIS A 265 -25.24 8.19 9.76
N LEU A 266 -24.05 8.68 9.44
CA LEU A 266 -23.63 8.93 8.07
C LEU A 266 -22.96 7.68 7.52
N VAL A 267 -23.43 7.17 6.38
CA VAL A 267 -22.72 6.14 5.60
C VAL A 267 -22.45 6.69 4.22
N ALA A 268 -21.20 6.57 3.77
CA ALA A 268 -20.76 7.10 2.50
C ALA A 268 -20.11 6.03 1.62
N ARG A 269 -20.39 6.08 0.32
CA ARG A 269 -19.86 5.18 -0.70
C ARG A 269 -19.46 5.98 -1.94
N SER A 270 -18.34 5.61 -2.55
CA SER A 270 -17.87 6.17 -3.81
C SER A 270 -17.29 5.08 -4.69
N ARG A 271 -17.65 5.11 -5.97
CA ARG A 271 -17.08 4.31 -7.06
C ARG A 271 -16.05 5.12 -7.89
N THR A 272 -15.66 6.32 -7.46
CA THR A 272 -14.76 7.23 -8.19
C THR A 272 -13.66 7.82 -7.29
N PRO A 273 -12.41 7.97 -7.75
CA PRO A 273 -11.33 8.54 -6.95
C PRO A 273 -11.45 10.06 -6.72
N ASP A 274 -12.38 10.74 -7.40
CA ASP A 274 -12.59 12.19 -7.27
C ASP A 274 -13.16 12.59 -5.89
N VAL A 275 -13.81 11.64 -5.20
CA VAL A 275 -14.42 11.83 -3.88
C VAL A 275 -13.87 10.79 -2.90
N ASP A 276 -12.99 11.23 -2.00
CA ASP A 276 -12.49 10.43 -0.88
C ASP A 276 -13.48 10.51 0.28
N VAL A 277 -14.41 9.56 0.34
CA VAL A 277 -15.44 9.54 1.39
C VAL A 277 -14.87 9.25 2.78
N GLY A 278 -13.69 8.61 2.85
CA GLY A 278 -12.94 8.36 4.08
C GLY A 278 -12.53 9.66 4.78
N LYS A 279 -11.99 10.62 4.02
CA LYS A 279 -11.64 11.95 4.56
C LYS A 279 -12.88 12.72 5.03
N ILE A 280 -13.95 12.72 4.23
CA ILE A 280 -15.18 13.46 4.54
C ILE A 280 -15.83 12.90 5.82
N CYS A 281 -15.97 11.58 5.95
CA CYS A 281 -16.47 10.97 7.19
C CYS A 281 -15.53 11.18 8.37
N ALA A 282 -14.20 11.20 8.17
CA ALA A 282 -13.25 11.48 9.25
C ALA A 282 -13.35 12.93 9.78
N SER A 283 -13.67 13.91 8.93
CA SER A 283 -13.97 15.28 9.36
C SER A 283 -15.18 15.34 10.29
N LEU A 284 -16.19 14.49 10.06
CA LEU A 284 -17.40 14.37 10.90
C LEU A 284 -17.23 13.38 12.08
N GLY A 285 -16.00 13.10 12.51
CA GLY A 285 -15.70 12.22 13.66
C GLY A 285 -15.85 10.72 13.40
N GLY A 286 -15.98 10.31 12.13
CA GLY A 286 -16.00 8.92 11.68
C GLY A 286 -14.68 8.42 11.13
N GLY A 287 -14.76 7.52 10.15
CA GLY A 287 -13.59 6.99 9.44
C GLY A 287 -13.96 5.94 8.38
N GLY A 288 -12.95 5.46 7.65
CA GLY A 288 -13.10 4.43 6.64
C GLY A 288 -12.03 4.51 5.55
N HIS A 289 -12.32 3.86 4.42
CA HIS A 289 -11.49 3.87 3.22
C HIS A 289 -11.99 4.92 2.21
N PRO A 290 -11.19 5.32 1.20
CA PRO A 290 -11.58 6.34 0.22
C PRO A 290 -12.88 6.06 -0.54
N TYR A 291 -13.27 4.79 -0.66
CA TYR A 291 -14.48 4.32 -1.38
C TYR A 291 -15.64 3.95 -0.45
N ALA A 292 -15.39 3.73 0.85
CA ALA A 292 -16.40 3.27 1.79
C ALA A 292 -16.06 3.72 3.22
N ALA A 293 -16.93 4.54 3.81
CA ALA A 293 -16.73 5.11 5.14
C ALA A 293 -18.05 5.30 5.89
N SER A 294 -17.94 5.64 7.17
CA SER A 294 -19.09 5.99 8.02
C SER A 294 -18.70 6.90 9.18
N ALA A 295 -19.67 7.66 9.70
CA ALA A 295 -19.56 8.41 10.94
C ALA A 295 -20.81 8.20 11.82
N SER A 296 -20.63 8.16 13.14
CA SER A 296 -21.75 8.18 14.10
C SER A 296 -21.64 9.48 14.91
N ILE A 297 -22.52 10.41 14.58
CA ILE A 297 -22.49 11.79 15.02
C ILE A 297 -23.49 11.97 16.16
N LYS A 298 -23.05 12.66 17.22
CA LYS A 298 -23.85 12.95 18.42
C LYS A 298 -24.05 14.46 18.54
N ASN A 299 -25.16 14.85 19.17
CA ASN A 299 -25.48 16.26 19.50
C ASN A 299 -25.62 17.18 18.27
N MET A 300 -25.96 16.64 17.10
CA MET A 300 -26.27 17.40 15.88
C MET A 300 -27.58 16.90 15.28
N THR A 301 -28.35 17.81 14.69
CA THR A 301 -29.55 17.48 13.90
C THR A 301 -29.17 17.05 12.48
N LEU A 302 -30.08 16.38 11.76
CA LEU A 302 -29.91 16.06 10.33
C LEU A 302 -29.53 17.29 9.51
N THR A 303 -30.25 18.41 9.71
CA THR A 303 -29.97 19.71 9.08
C THR A 303 -28.53 20.16 9.28
N GLN A 304 -27.99 20.10 10.50
CA GLN A 304 -26.62 20.49 10.81
C GLN A 304 -25.60 19.55 10.14
N VAL A 305 -25.84 18.24 10.19
CA VAL A 305 -24.96 17.25 9.54
C VAL A 305 -24.97 17.43 8.01
N ARG A 306 -26.12 17.67 7.40
CA ARG A 306 -26.24 17.95 5.96
C ARG A 306 -25.50 19.23 5.57
N GLU A 307 -25.63 20.31 6.35
CA GLU A 307 -24.95 21.59 6.09
C GLU A 307 -23.43 21.48 6.22
N GLU A 308 -22.93 20.79 7.27
CA GLU A 308 -21.49 20.54 7.42
C GLU A 308 -20.97 19.60 6.32
N LEU A 309 -21.73 18.56 5.96
CA LEU A 309 -21.42 17.69 4.83
C LEU A 309 -21.30 18.49 3.52
N PHE A 310 -22.24 19.40 3.20
CA PHE A 310 -22.09 20.27 2.03
C PHE A 310 -20.81 21.11 2.06
N GLY A 311 -20.47 21.72 3.20
CA GLY A 311 -19.23 22.47 3.37
C GLY A 311 -17.98 21.62 3.13
N LEU A 312 -18.00 20.35 3.56
CA LEU A 312 -16.92 19.39 3.31
C LEU A 312 -16.89 18.93 1.84
N LEU A 313 -18.04 18.71 1.19
CA LEU A 313 -18.10 18.33 -0.22
C LEU A 313 -17.52 19.43 -1.13
N TYR A 314 -17.94 20.68 -0.96
CA TYR A 314 -17.39 21.81 -1.74
C TYR A 314 -15.90 22.06 -1.53
N SER A 315 -15.33 21.66 -0.38
CA SER A 315 -13.91 21.86 -0.05
C SER A 315 -13.02 20.65 -0.32
N GLN A 316 -13.57 19.44 -0.45
CA GLN A 316 -12.82 18.19 -0.61
C GLN A 316 -13.05 17.47 -1.95
N ILE A 317 -14.13 17.78 -2.68
CA ILE A 317 -14.36 17.22 -4.02
C ILE A 317 -13.50 17.98 -5.03
N ASN A 318 -12.56 17.25 -5.63
CA ASN A 318 -11.67 17.78 -6.65
C ASN A 318 -12.46 18.00 -7.95
N PRO A 319 -12.39 19.18 -8.60
CA PRO A 319 -13.10 19.41 -9.85
C PRO A 319 -12.68 18.44 -10.95
N GLN A 320 -13.62 17.96 -11.78
CA GLN A 320 -13.26 17.18 -12.96
C GLN A 320 -12.39 18.02 -13.90
N VAL A 321 -11.18 17.53 -14.15
CA VAL A 321 -10.22 18.17 -15.06
C VAL A 321 -10.37 17.54 -16.42
N HIS A 322 -10.92 18.30 -17.36
CA HIS A 322 -10.99 17.91 -18.77
C HIS A 322 -9.74 18.36 -19.53
N ALA A 323 -9.45 17.70 -20.66
CA ALA A 323 -8.36 18.03 -21.56
C ALA A 323 -8.32 19.52 -21.93
N ARG A 324 -9.49 20.18 -22.04
CA ARG A 324 -9.57 21.62 -22.32
C ARG A 324 -8.89 22.54 -21.28
N GLN A 325 -8.74 22.08 -20.04
CA GLN A 325 -8.05 22.80 -18.97
C GLN A 325 -6.53 22.51 -18.93
N LEU A 326 -6.10 21.43 -19.60
CA LEU A 326 -4.70 20.96 -19.64
C LEU A 326 -3.97 21.38 -20.92
N MET A 327 -4.71 21.52 -22.02
CA MET A 327 -4.13 21.61 -23.36
C MET A 327 -3.45 22.95 -23.66
N SER A 328 -2.33 22.88 -24.38
CA SER A 328 -1.76 24.03 -25.06
C SER A 328 -2.52 24.31 -26.37
N LYS A 329 -3.02 25.54 -26.54
CA LYS A 329 -3.61 26.05 -27.79
C LYS A 329 -2.86 27.33 -28.25
N PRO A 330 -2.62 27.53 -29.56
CA PRO A 330 -2.86 26.59 -30.65
C PRO A 330 -1.79 25.48 -30.69
N ALA A 331 -2.15 24.30 -31.19
CA ALA A 331 -1.19 23.21 -31.40
C ALA A 331 -0.11 23.59 -32.44
N VAL A 332 1.16 23.57 -32.02
CA VAL A 332 2.31 23.54 -32.95
C VAL A 332 2.31 22.16 -33.62
N SER A 333 2.38 22.12 -34.95
CA SER A 333 2.24 20.91 -35.76
C SER A 333 3.10 21.01 -37.02
N ILE A 334 3.26 19.89 -37.73
CA ILE A 334 4.03 19.80 -38.97
C ILE A 334 3.26 18.97 -40.01
N GLU A 335 3.41 19.29 -41.31
CA GLU A 335 2.81 18.48 -42.37
C GLU A 335 3.60 17.17 -42.58
N ASP A 336 2.90 16.10 -42.93
CA ASP A 336 3.46 14.78 -43.26
C ASP A 336 4.51 14.83 -44.39
N THR A 337 4.34 15.72 -45.37
CA THR A 337 5.31 15.93 -46.47
C THR A 337 6.51 16.84 -46.14
N ALA A 338 6.59 17.42 -44.94
CA ALA A 338 7.75 18.23 -44.54
C ALA A 338 8.95 17.34 -44.15
N THR A 339 10.17 17.88 -44.22
CA THR A 339 11.40 17.11 -43.97
C THR A 339 11.72 16.94 -42.49
N MET A 340 12.47 15.89 -42.14
CA MET A 340 12.95 15.64 -40.76
C MET A 340 13.77 16.82 -40.19
N ARG A 341 14.60 17.48 -41.01
CA ARG A 341 15.33 18.70 -40.64
C ARG A 341 14.37 19.84 -40.25
N ARG A 342 13.25 19.97 -40.96
CA ARG A 342 12.25 20.99 -40.65
C ARG A 342 11.51 20.68 -39.34
N ALA A 343 11.31 19.41 -39.00
CA ALA A 343 10.81 19.00 -37.70
C ALA A 343 11.78 19.39 -36.56
N GLU A 344 13.08 19.14 -36.76
CA GLU A 344 14.15 19.49 -35.82
C GLU A 344 14.18 20.99 -35.52
N GLU A 345 14.19 21.84 -36.56
CA GLU A 345 14.13 23.30 -36.41
C GLU A 345 12.94 23.78 -35.57
N ILE A 346 11.77 23.15 -35.74
CA ILE A 346 10.56 23.48 -34.99
C ILE A 346 10.68 22.99 -33.54
N MET A 347 11.11 21.74 -33.33
CA MET A 347 11.28 21.17 -31.99
C MET A 347 12.29 21.96 -31.16
N THR A 348 13.48 22.26 -31.70
CA THR A 348 14.51 23.04 -31.01
C THR A 348 14.04 24.47 -30.71
N ARG A 349 13.39 25.14 -31.66
CA ARG A 349 12.92 26.53 -31.51
C ARG A 349 11.88 26.69 -30.38
N TYR A 350 10.98 25.73 -30.24
CA TYR A 350 9.89 25.77 -29.27
C TYR A 350 10.15 24.89 -28.02
N GLY A 351 11.32 24.25 -27.91
CA GLY A 351 11.67 23.36 -26.79
C GLY A 351 10.81 22.08 -26.71
N LEU A 352 10.23 21.65 -27.84
CA LEU A 352 9.26 20.55 -27.90
C LEU A 352 9.96 19.20 -28.03
N LYS A 353 9.40 18.17 -27.38
CA LYS A 353 9.92 16.79 -27.43
C LYS A 353 9.13 15.86 -28.34
N ALA A 354 8.03 16.36 -28.90
CA ALA A 354 7.20 15.69 -29.88
C ALA A 354 6.37 16.73 -30.65
N LEU A 355 5.94 16.39 -31.86
CA LEU A 355 5.04 17.19 -32.69
C LEU A 355 3.90 16.31 -33.24
N PRO A 356 2.63 16.76 -33.18
CA PRO A 356 1.57 16.17 -33.98
C PRO A 356 1.82 16.45 -35.47
N VAL A 357 1.69 15.42 -36.28
CA VAL A 357 1.79 15.45 -37.73
C VAL A 357 0.39 15.56 -38.33
N VAL A 358 0.19 16.47 -39.28
CA VAL A 358 -1.07 16.68 -39.99
C VAL A 358 -0.94 16.34 -41.48
N ALA A 359 -2.01 15.86 -42.10
CA ALA A 359 -2.01 15.62 -43.54
C ALA A 359 -1.90 16.95 -44.31
N LYS A 360 -1.02 17.00 -45.31
CA LYS A 360 -0.79 18.15 -46.20
C LYS A 360 -2.07 18.90 -46.58
N GLY A 361 -2.07 20.22 -46.40
CA GLY A 361 -3.20 21.10 -46.73
C GLY A 361 -4.42 20.95 -45.81
N SER A 362 -4.30 20.22 -44.70
CA SER A 362 -5.39 19.99 -43.75
C SER A 362 -4.94 20.19 -42.29
N ARG A 363 -5.89 20.24 -41.35
CA ARG A 363 -5.61 20.14 -39.91
C ARG A 363 -5.90 18.74 -39.35
N ARG A 364 -6.09 17.73 -40.19
CA ARG A 364 -6.37 16.35 -39.74
C ARG A 364 -5.06 15.74 -39.22
N CYS A 365 -5.02 15.38 -37.95
CA CYS A 365 -3.87 14.66 -37.38
C CYS A 365 -3.78 13.26 -38.00
N VAL A 366 -2.57 12.87 -38.44
CA VAL A 366 -2.28 11.57 -39.08
C VAL A 366 -1.12 10.82 -38.43
N GLY A 367 -0.42 11.46 -37.50
CA GLY A 367 0.68 10.85 -36.76
C GLY A 367 1.24 11.75 -35.67
N VAL A 368 2.25 11.26 -34.96
CA VAL A 368 3.09 12.03 -34.04
C VAL A 368 4.55 11.68 -34.32
N ILE A 369 5.43 12.68 -34.34
CA ILE A 369 6.89 12.47 -34.42
C ILE A 369 7.53 12.87 -33.08
N GLU A 370 8.36 11.99 -32.52
CA GLU A 370 9.07 12.22 -31.25
C GLU A 370 10.55 12.58 -31.51
N HIS A 371 11.12 13.38 -30.59
CA HIS A 371 12.49 13.93 -30.71
C HIS A 371 13.57 12.84 -30.79
N ASP A 372 13.38 11.68 -30.16
CA ASP A 372 14.35 10.57 -30.17
C ASP A 372 14.32 9.72 -31.44
N ILE A 373 13.21 9.71 -32.19
CA ILE A 373 13.15 9.20 -33.57
C ILE A 373 13.87 10.19 -34.50
N MET A 374 13.58 11.48 -34.31
CA MET A 374 14.14 12.57 -35.10
C MET A 374 15.66 12.70 -34.97
N ASP A 375 16.20 12.71 -33.75
CA ASP A 375 17.65 12.74 -33.48
C ASP A 375 18.38 11.61 -34.23
N LYS A 376 17.81 10.39 -34.20
CA LYS A 376 18.40 9.24 -34.90
C LYS A 376 18.37 9.45 -36.40
N ALA A 377 17.25 9.91 -36.96
CA ALA A 377 17.14 10.18 -38.39
C ALA A 377 18.17 11.22 -38.85
N ILE A 378 18.35 12.32 -38.12
CA ILE A 378 19.35 13.35 -38.42
C ILE A 378 20.78 12.78 -38.34
N ASN A 379 21.12 12.05 -37.26
CA ASN A 379 22.43 11.41 -37.11
C ASN A 379 22.74 10.33 -38.17
N HIS A 380 21.71 9.74 -38.77
CA HIS A 380 21.84 8.79 -39.90
C HIS A 380 21.74 9.46 -41.29
N GLY A 381 21.72 10.79 -41.37
CA GLY A 381 21.72 11.53 -42.64
C GLY A 381 20.36 11.61 -43.34
N LEU A 382 19.27 11.22 -42.67
CA LEU A 382 17.90 11.17 -43.21
C LEU A 382 17.15 12.52 -43.09
N GLY A 383 17.89 13.63 -42.98
CA GLY A 383 17.31 14.95 -42.71
C GLY A 383 16.36 15.49 -43.79
N GLU A 384 16.54 15.07 -45.04
CA GLU A 384 15.69 15.49 -46.17
C GLU A 384 14.51 14.55 -46.43
N VAL A 385 14.38 13.45 -45.67
CA VAL A 385 13.27 12.49 -45.83
C VAL A 385 11.98 13.07 -45.21
N PRO A 386 10.79 12.81 -45.77
CA PRO A 386 9.52 13.24 -45.17
C PRO A 386 9.27 12.68 -43.76
N VAL A 387 8.68 13.50 -42.89
CA VAL A 387 8.26 13.11 -41.54
C VAL A 387 7.23 11.97 -41.58
N GLY A 388 6.37 11.93 -42.60
CA GLY A 388 5.36 10.88 -42.79
C GLY A 388 5.91 9.45 -42.90
N ASP A 389 7.19 9.29 -43.23
CA ASP A 389 7.85 7.98 -43.37
C ASP A 389 8.31 7.42 -42.01
N TYR A 390 8.58 8.30 -41.03
CA TYR A 390 9.10 7.94 -39.70
C TYR A 390 8.16 8.29 -38.53
N MET A 391 7.03 8.96 -38.78
CA MET A 391 6.04 9.26 -37.74
C MET A 391 5.38 8.00 -37.17
N ILE A 392 5.04 8.06 -35.89
CA ILE A 392 4.14 7.10 -35.25
C ILE A 392 2.75 7.31 -35.86
N ARG A 393 2.24 6.27 -36.53
CA ARG A 393 0.90 6.26 -37.15
C ARG A 393 -0.16 5.92 -36.11
N ASP A 394 -1.39 6.34 -36.38
CA ASP A 394 -2.57 6.11 -35.55
C ASP A 394 -2.37 6.45 -34.05
N PRO A 395 -1.89 7.66 -33.72
CA PRO A 395 -1.70 8.10 -32.34
C PRO A 395 -3.04 8.15 -31.60
N ALA A 396 -3.04 7.85 -30.31
CA ALA A 396 -4.22 8.07 -29.49
C ALA A 396 -4.52 9.58 -29.40
N VAL A 397 -5.70 9.97 -29.88
CA VAL A 397 -6.21 11.35 -29.85
C VAL A 397 -7.31 11.49 -28.80
N ILE A 398 -7.52 12.73 -28.34
CA ILE A 398 -8.51 13.08 -27.31
C ILE A 398 -9.39 14.24 -27.80
N THR A 399 -10.59 14.38 -27.23
CA THR A 399 -11.45 15.55 -27.42
C THR A 399 -11.19 16.60 -26.33
N PRO A 400 -11.62 17.87 -26.50
CA PRO A 400 -11.50 18.88 -25.44
C PRO A 400 -12.18 18.48 -24.12
N ASP A 401 -13.18 17.60 -24.18
CA ASP A 401 -14.01 17.20 -23.04
C ASP A 401 -13.60 15.83 -22.47
N THR A 402 -12.58 15.20 -23.04
CA THR A 402 -11.97 13.97 -22.49
C THR A 402 -11.43 14.23 -21.08
N ASP A 403 -11.71 13.32 -20.15
CA ASP A 403 -11.29 13.44 -18.75
C ASP A 403 -9.78 13.23 -18.51
N LEU A 404 -9.31 13.62 -17.32
CA LEU A 404 -7.93 13.46 -16.89
C LEU A 404 -7.46 11.99 -16.86
N TYR A 405 -8.32 11.02 -16.57
CA TYR A 405 -7.95 9.61 -16.47
C TYR A 405 -7.58 9.05 -17.85
N ALA A 406 -8.42 9.27 -18.87
CA ALA A 406 -8.13 8.88 -20.25
C ALA A 406 -6.86 9.57 -20.79
N VAL A 407 -6.65 10.84 -20.45
CA VAL A 407 -5.40 11.56 -20.73
C VAL A 407 -4.19 10.90 -20.05
N MET A 408 -4.32 10.49 -18.79
CA MET A 408 -3.28 9.76 -18.05
C MET A 408 -2.99 8.37 -18.62
N GLU A 409 -4.01 7.63 -19.04
CA GLU A 409 -3.86 6.31 -19.67
C GLU A 409 -3.03 6.43 -20.96
N ILE A 410 -3.32 7.42 -21.80
CA ILE A 410 -2.56 7.67 -23.04
C ILE A 410 -1.11 8.09 -22.74
N ILE A 411 -0.90 9.06 -21.84
CA ILE A 411 0.41 9.67 -21.62
C ILE A 411 1.35 8.80 -20.75
N LEU A 412 0.80 8.07 -19.77
CA LEU A 412 1.55 7.26 -18.81
C LEU A 412 1.46 5.76 -19.17
N GLY A 413 0.26 5.23 -19.39
CA GLY A 413 0.01 3.81 -19.69
C GLY A 413 0.54 3.41 -21.06
N ARG A 414 0.02 4.03 -22.13
CA ARG A 414 0.49 3.83 -23.53
C ARG A 414 1.83 4.51 -23.82
N ARG A 415 2.37 5.26 -22.85
CA ARG A 415 3.67 5.99 -22.87
C ARG A 415 3.82 7.06 -23.96
N GLN A 416 2.77 7.40 -24.69
CA GLN A 416 2.77 8.43 -25.73
C GLN A 416 3.16 9.79 -25.13
N ARG A 417 4.18 10.50 -25.65
CA ARG A 417 4.66 11.73 -24.97
C ARG A 417 3.70 12.91 -25.05
N LEU A 418 2.82 12.89 -26.04
CA LEU A 418 1.91 13.98 -26.43
C LEU A 418 0.58 13.37 -26.91
N ALA A 419 -0.54 13.84 -26.37
CA ALA A 419 -1.89 13.51 -26.82
C ALA A 419 -2.43 14.66 -27.69
N PRO A 420 -2.70 14.46 -29.00
CA PRO A 420 -3.31 15.47 -29.84
C PRO A 420 -4.79 15.67 -29.48
N VAL A 421 -5.20 16.93 -29.29
CA VAL A 421 -6.62 17.29 -29.04
C VAL A 421 -7.29 17.60 -30.38
N VAL A 422 -8.35 16.86 -30.68
CA VAL A 422 -9.09 16.91 -31.93
C VAL A 422 -10.55 17.31 -31.66
N GLU A 423 -11.04 18.27 -32.44
CA GLU A 423 -12.37 18.87 -32.36
C GLU A 423 -12.84 19.03 -33.82
N ASP A 424 -14.04 18.56 -34.18
CA ASP A 424 -14.54 18.50 -35.56
C ASP A 424 -13.56 17.89 -36.59
N GLY A 425 -12.83 16.84 -36.18
CA GLY A 425 -11.82 16.16 -37.00
C GLY A 425 -10.54 16.98 -37.26
N LYS A 426 -10.37 18.13 -36.61
CA LYS A 426 -9.22 19.04 -36.76
C LYS A 426 -8.41 19.12 -35.47
N LEU A 427 -7.09 19.17 -35.60
CA LEU A 427 -6.16 19.40 -34.50
C LEU A 427 -6.33 20.83 -33.95
N THR A 428 -6.80 20.94 -32.70
CA THR A 428 -7.01 22.23 -32.03
C THR A 428 -6.00 22.51 -30.92
N GLY A 429 -5.55 21.47 -30.19
CA GLY A 429 -4.59 21.60 -29.09
C GLY A 429 -3.72 20.35 -28.90
N VAL A 430 -2.85 20.37 -27.91
CA VAL A 430 -2.06 19.20 -27.46
C VAL A 430 -1.99 19.17 -25.94
N VAL A 431 -1.98 17.97 -25.34
CA VAL A 431 -1.63 17.76 -23.93
C VAL A 431 -0.32 16.99 -23.86
N THR A 432 0.68 17.52 -23.18
CA THR A 432 1.99 16.87 -23.03
C THR A 432 2.16 16.26 -21.64
N ARG A 433 3.16 15.39 -21.49
CA ARG A 433 3.57 14.88 -20.17
C ARG A 433 3.97 16.00 -19.18
N THR A 434 4.45 17.15 -19.66
CA THR A 434 4.77 18.31 -18.82
C THR A 434 3.51 18.96 -18.27
N ASP A 435 2.49 19.15 -19.11
CA ASP A 435 1.20 19.73 -18.71
C ASP A 435 0.51 18.85 -17.67
N LEU A 436 0.51 17.53 -17.92
CA LEU A 436 0.00 16.54 -16.97
C LEU A 436 0.75 16.59 -15.62
N VAL A 437 2.09 16.57 -15.63
CA VAL A 437 2.89 16.65 -14.40
C VAL A 437 2.65 17.97 -13.65
N ASN A 438 2.53 19.10 -14.36
CA ASN A 438 2.26 20.40 -13.73
C ASN A 438 0.89 20.43 -13.03
N THR A 439 -0.12 19.76 -13.56
CA THR A 439 -1.42 19.60 -12.88
C THR A 439 -1.33 18.63 -11.70
N LEU A 440 -0.69 17.47 -11.87
CA LEU A 440 -0.55 16.46 -10.80
C LEU A 440 0.34 16.92 -9.64
N VAL A 441 1.31 17.81 -9.87
CA VAL A 441 2.14 18.42 -8.81
C VAL A 441 1.35 19.41 -7.97
N LYS A 442 0.36 20.11 -8.55
CA LYS A 442 -0.54 20.99 -7.79
C LYS A 442 -1.48 20.17 -6.90
N GLU A 443 -2.03 19.06 -7.42
CA GLU A 443 -3.03 18.25 -6.72
C GLU A 443 -2.71 16.74 -6.78
N PRO A 444 -1.77 16.24 -5.93
CA PRO A 444 -1.28 14.86 -5.99
C PRO A 444 -2.32 13.76 -5.65
N ALA A 445 -3.47 14.14 -5.12
CA ALA A 445 -4.57 13.23 -4.79
C ALA A 445 -5.25 12.63 -6.03
N ARG A 446 -5.07 13.25 -7.21
CA ARG A 446 -5.73 12.87 -8.48
C ARG A 446 -5.11 11.66 -9.18
N ILE A 447 -4.03 11.08 -8.66
CA ILE A 447 -3.35 9.95 -9.31
C ILE A 447 -4.02 8.63 -8.90
N PRO A 448 -4.64 7.88 -9.84
CA PRO A 448 -5.24 6.58 -9.54
C PRO A 448 -4.20 5.61 -9.01
N GLU A 449 -4.56 4.80 -8.01
CA GLU A 449 -3.61 3.93 -7.31
C GLU A 449 -3.01 2.85 -8.23
N ALA A 450 -3.76 2.39 -9.23
CA ALA A 450 -3.29 1.49 -10.29
C ALA A 450 -2.27 2.13 -11.27
N LEU A 451 -2.19 3.47 -11.34
CA LEU A 451 -1.21 4.20 -12.15
C LEU A 451 0.00 4.69 -11.33
N LEU A 452 0.00 4.48 -10.01
CA LEU A 452 1.17 4.71 -9.16
C LEU A 452 2.14 3.54 -9.33
N PRO A 453 3.40 3.76 -9.75
CA PRO A 453 4.43 2.73 -9.59
C PRO A 453 4.59 2.45 -8.09
N GLU A 454 4.58 1.16 -7.73
CA GLU A 454 4.50 0.64 -6.35
C GLU A 454 4.90 1.63 -5.25
N ARG A 455 3.93 2.13 -4.49
CA ARG A 455 4.19 2.92 -3.28
C ARG A 455 4.91 2.05 -2.24
N LYS A 456 6.25 2.03 -2.31
CA LYS A 456 7.10 1.49 -1.25
C LYS A 456 6.81 2.23 0.05
N LYS A 457 6.09 1.56 0.96
CA LYS A 457 5.68 2.05 2.28
C LYS A 457 6.76 2.95 2.89
N GLU A 458 6.46 4.24 3.07
CA GLU A 458 7.35 5.14 3.81
C GLU A 458 7.49 4.60 5.24
N ARG A 459 8.70 4.16 5.60
CA ARG A 459 8.96 3.58 6.92
C ARG A 459 8.93 4.68 7.98
N ASN A 460 8.21 4.44 9.07
CA ASN A 460 8.11 5.36 10.20
C ASN A 460 9.46 5.45 10.95
N ILE A 461 10.28 6.44 10.61
CA ILE A 461 11.58 6.69 11.27
C ILE A 461 11.44 7.59 12.52
N GLY A 462 10.32 8.30 12.68
CA GLY A 462 10.08 9.16 13.85
C GLY A 462 9.97 8.40 15.18
N GLY A 463 9.61 7.11 15.15
CA GLY A 463 9.74 6.20 16.30
C GLY A 463 11.20 5.81 16.57
N ILE A 464 11.90 5.35 15.52
CA ILE A 464 13.30 4.89 15.57
C ILE A 464 14.24 5.98 16.11
N LEU A 465 14.05 7.24 15.71
CA LEU A 465 14.84 8.38 16.21
C LEU A 465 14.68 8.59 17.72
N ARG A 466 13.44 8.50 18.24
CA ARG A 466 13.14 8.70 19.67
C ARG A 466 13.61 7.55 20.55
N GLU A 467 13.57 6.34 20.04
CA GLU A 467 14.01 5.13 20.73
C GLU A 467 15.54 5.03 20.82
N ARG A 468 16.25 5.40 19.74
CA ARG A 468 17.68 5.04 19.57
C ARG A 468 18.68 6.19 19.70
N LEU A 469 18.25 7.45 19.59
CA LEU A 469 19.17 8.58 19.77
C LEU A 469 19.24 9.05 21.23
N PRO A 470 20.43 9.41 21.73
CA PRO A 470 20.55 10.12 23.01
C PRO A 470 19.71 11.41 23.00
N LYS A 471 19.05 11.72 24.12
CA LYS A 471 18.16 12.91 24.26
C LYS A 471 18.79 14.19 23.69
N LYS A 472 20.05 14.44 24.02
CA LYS A 472 20.85 15.59 23.55
C LYS A 472 20.97 15.68 22.03
N LEU A 473 21.08 14.55 21.33
CA LEU A 473 21.18 14.49 19.88
C LEU A 473 19.81 14.63 19.20
N LEU A 474 18.76 14.10 19.86
CA LEU A 474 17.38 14.29 19.43
C LEU A 474 16.97 15.78 19.50
N GLU A 475 17.30 16.45 20.61
CA GLU A 475 17.10 17.90 20.80
C GLU A 475 17.86 18.72 19.75
N LEU A 476 19.06 18.28 19.35
CA LEU A 476 19.87 18.89 18.29
C LEU A 476 19.14 18.85 16.94
N LEU A 477 18.66 17.68 16.53
CA LEU A 477 17.93 17.51 15.27
C LEU A 477 16.59 18.25 15.27
N GLN A 478 15.87 18.26 16.40
CA GLN A 478 14.61 18.99 16.55
C GLN A 478 14.79 20.52 16.42
N LYS A 479 15.80 21.09 17.07
CA LYS A 479 16.11 22.53 16.97
C LYS A 479 16.63 22.91 15.58
N ALA A 480 17.44 22.05 14.94
CA ALA A 480 17.84 22.25 13.54
C ALA A 480 16.62 22.27 12.60
N GLY A 481 15.66 21.37 12.81
CA GLY A 481 14.40 21.32 12.06
C GLY A 481 13.48 22.53 12.27
N ALA A 482 13.37 23.01 13.52
CA ALA A 482 12.61 24.21 13.87
C ALA A 482 13.22 25.47 13.23
N LEU A 483 14.55 25.66 13.36
CA LEU A 483 15.27 26.78 12.76
C LEU A 483 15.17 26.78 11.22
N GLY A 484 15.17 25.61 10.59
CA GLY A 484 14.93 25.47 9.16
C GLY A 484 13.52 25.95 8.78
N HIS A 485 12.51 25.49 9.51
CA HIS A 485 11.10 25.84 9.28
C HIS A 485 10.85 27.35 9.45
N GLU A 486 11.39 27.99 10.49
CA GLU A 486 11.32 29.45 10.71
C GLU A 486 11.90 30.27 9.54
N ARG A 487 12.87 29.70 8.81
CA ARG A 487 13.54 30.32 7.66
C ARG A 487 12.94 29.92 6.30
N GLY A 488 11.91 29.08 6.27
CA GLY A 488 11.38 28.49 5.04
C GLY A 488 12.36 27.54 4.32
N GLN A 489 13.37 27.02 5.04
CA GLN A 489 14.42 26.15 4.50
C GLN A 489 14.19 24.71 4.95
N ALA A 490 14.13 23.76 4.01
CA ALA A 490 14.03 22.35 4.38
C ALA A 490 15.40 21.81 4.79
N VAL A 491 15.44 21.18 5.97
CA VAL A 491 16.67 20.64 6.58
C VAL A 491 16.52 19.14 6.74
N TYR A 492 17.58 18.42 6.38
CA TYR A 492 17.64 16.97 6.36
C TYR A 492 18.88 16.49 7.11
N VAL A 493 18.78 15.40 7.87
CA VAL A 493 19.96 14.62 8.27
C VAL A 493 20.19 13.50 7.26
N VAL A 494 21.44 13.25 6.86
CA VAL A 494 21.73 12.41 5.68
C VAL A 494 22.82 11.36 5.93
N GLY A 495 23.05 10.50 4.93
CA GLY A 495 24.33 9.78 4.80
C GLY A 495 24.52 8.63 5.79
N GLY A 496 25.75 8.52 6.31
CA GLY A 496 26.17 7.44 7.20
C GLY A 496 25.34 7.40 8.49
N PHE A 497 25.01 8.56 9.04
CA PHE A 497 24.16 8.70 10.23
C PHE A 497 22.82 7.96 10.10
N VAL A 498 22.11 8.19 8.98
CA VAL A 498 20.79 7.58 8.73
C VAL A 498 20.91 6.07 8.51
N ARG A 499 21.96 5.62 7.81
CA ARG A 499 22.26 4.19 7.62
C ARG A 499 22.52 3.50 8.97
N ASP A 500 23.37 4.08 9.81
CA ASP A 500 23.84 3.46 11.05
C ASP A 500 22.72 3.40 12.10
N LEU A 501 21.87 4.44 12.17
CA LEU A 501 20.62 4.44 12.93
C LEU A 501 19.68 3.28 12.56
N LEU A 502 19.54 2.99 11.26
CA LEU A 502 18.73 1.88 10.76
C LEU A 502 19.38 0.52 11.10
N LEU A 503 20.72 0.42 11.01
CA LEU A 503 21.51 -0.77 11.31
C LEU A 503 21.74 -1.03 12.81
N LYS A 504 21.18 -0.21 13.72
CA LYS A 504 21.40 -0.27 15.17
C LYS A 504 22.87 -0.06 15.60
N LEU A 505 23.64 0.68 14.81
CA LEU A 505 25.03 1.04 15.13
C LEU A 505 25.06 2.44 15.79
N PRO A 506 25.82 2.64 16.88
CA PRO A 506 25.98 3.96 17.48
C PRO A 506 26.83 4.85 16.55
N ASN A 507 26.25 5.95 16.07
CA ASN A 507 26.93 6.97 15.28
C ASN A 507 26.58 8.36 15.84
N PHE A 508 27.58 9.22 15.96
CA PHE A 508 27.49 10.59 16.51
C PHE A 508 27.86 11.69 15.49
N ASP A 509 28.29 11.30 14.28
CA ASP A 509 28.63 12.21 13.19
C ASP A 509 27.33 12.67 12.51
N VAL A 510 26.93 13.92 12.77
CA VAL A 510 25.68 14.49 12.23
C VAL A 510 25.97 15.27 10.95
N ASP A 511 25.61 14.66 9.81
CA ASP A 511 25.59 15.29 8.49
C ASP A 511 24.23 15.96 8.22
N LEU A 512 24.18 17.29 8.17
CA LEU A 512 22.99 18.05 7.76
C LEU A 512 23.10 18.53 6.31
N VAL A 513 21.98 18.47 5.57
CA VAL A 513 21.82 19.09 4.26
C VAL A 513 20.64 20.07 4.29
N VAL A 514 20.85 21.27 3.74
CA VAL A 514 19.86 22.34 3.70
C VAL A 514 19.49 22.65 2.24
N GLU A 515 18.20 22.67 1.93
CA GLU A 515 17.68 23.24 0.68
C GLU A 515 17.64 24.77 0.83
N GLY A 516 18.64 25.45 0.29
CA GLY A 516 18.90 26.89 0.46
C GLY A 516 20.34 27.17 0.86
N ASP A 517 20.64 28.36 1.40
CA ASP A 517 21.99 28.68 1.88
C ASP A 517 22.31 27.95 3.21
N GLY A 518 23.07 26.86 3.11
CA GLY A 518 23.53 26.08 4.25
C GLY A 518 24.64 26.75 5.09
N ILE A 519 25.36 27.73 4.54
CA ILE A 519 26.37 28.50 5.29
C ILE A 519 25.67 29.52 6.18
N ALA A 520 24.67 30.23 5.65
CA ALA A 520 23.83 31.14 6.44
C ALA A 520 23.09 30.39 7.55
N PHE A 521 22.53 29.22 7.25
CA PHE A 521 21.92 28.33 8.26
C PHE A 521 22.91 27.92 9.35
N ALA A 522 24.12 27.48 8.99
CA ALA A 522 25.12 27.05 9.96
C ALA A 522 25.63 28.19 10.87
N ALA A 523 25.73 29.42 10.34
CA ALA A 523 26.10 30.60 11.11
C ALA A 523 25.06 30.91 12.20
N GLU A 524 23.78 30.80 11.86
CA GLU A 524 22.70 31.03 12.81
C GLU A 524 22.52 29.88 13.81
N MET A 525 22.62 28.63 13.37
CA MET A 525 22.58 27.47 14.26
C MET A 525 23.71 27.52 15.30
N ALA A 526 24.92 27.95 14.90
CA ALA A 526 26.01 28.19 15.84
C ALA A 526 25.67 29.29 16.87
N ARG A 527 25.04 30.39 16.44
CA ARG A 527 24.56 31.47 17.34
C ARG A 527 23.54 30.95 18.35
N VAL A 528 22.54 30.17 17.91
CA VAL A 528 21.48 29.59 18.77
C VAL A 528 22.07 28.65 19.83
N TYR A 529 23.16 27.94 19.51
CA TYR A 529 23.83 27.01 20.41
C TYR A 529 24.98 27.61 21.22
N GLY A 530 25.32 28.89 21.04
CA GLY A 530 26.53 29.49 21.63
C GLY A 530 27.84 28.87 21.13
N GLY A 531 27.80 28.15 20.01
CA GLY A 531 28.94 27.50 19.37
C GLY A 531 29.71 28.42 18.42
N ARG A 532 30.65 27.82 17.69
CA ARG A 532 31.40 28.48 16.60
C ARG A 532 31.14 27.74 15.29
N TYR A 533 31.28 28.40 14.16
CA TYR A 533 31.23 27.73 12.85
C TYR A 533 32.43 28.10 11.99
N LYS A 534 32.73 27.24 11.02
CA LYS A 534 33.76 27.44 10.00
C LYS A 534 33.15 27.21 8.63
N ALA A 535 32.99 28.27 7.84
CA ALA A 535 32.49 28.20 6.48
C ALA A 535 33.58 27.75 5.49
N HIS A 536 33.17 27.01 4.46
CA HIS A 536 33.98 26.60 3.32
C HIS A 536 33.28 27.03 2.01
N PRO A 537 33.33 28.33 1.64
CA PRO A 537 32.52 28.89 0.55
C PRO A 537 32.69 28.17 -0.80
N LYS A 538 33.91 27.73 -1.12
CA LYS A 538 34.23 26.97 -2.35
C LYS A 538 33.45 25.66 -2.51
N PHE A 539 32.94 25.08 -1.42
CA PHE A 539 32.18 23.82 -1.44
C PHE A 539 30.72 23.99 -1.00
N LYS A 540 30.29 25.22 -0.67
CA LYS A 540 28.97 25.53 -0.06
C LYS A 540 28.67 24.70 1.19
N THR A 541 29.70 24.40 1.99
CA THR A 541 29.60 23.68 3.28
C THR A 541 30.09 24.54 4.45
N ALA A 542 29.69 24.16 5.65
CA ALA A 542 30.17 24.73 6.90
C ALA A 542 30.25 23.65 7.99
N VAL A 543 31.15 23.82 8.95
CA VAL A 543 31.27 22.94 10.12
C VAL A 543 30.87 23.74 11.35
N ILE A 544 29.88 23.27 12.12
CA ILE A 544 29.53 23.81 13.43
C ILE A 544 30.32 23.05 14.50
N ILE A 545 30.87 23.77 15.46
CA ILE A 545 31.54 23.26 16.66
C ILE A 545 30.72 23.76 17.85
N LEU A 546 30.06 22.85 18.55
CA LEU A 546 29.23 23.13 19.71
C LEU A 546 30.09 23.36 20.97
N PRO A 547 29.55 23.98 22.04
CA PRO A 547 30.33 24.32 23.24
C PRO A 547 30.98 23.13 23.98
N ASP A 548 30.46 21.92 23.74
CA ASP A 548 30.95 20.65 24.27
C ASP A 548 32.00 19.96 23.36
N GLY A 549 32.36 20.59 22.24
CA GLY A 549 33.28 20.05 21.24
C GLY A 549 32.62 19.15 20.19
N GLN A 550 31.31 18.87 20.26
CA GLN A 550 30.63 18.10 19.22
C GLN A 550 30.63 18.86 17.89
N ARG A 551 30.86 18.13 16.79
CA ARG A 551 30.84 18.67 15.43
C ARG A 551 29.55 18.29 14.71
N VAL A 552 29.03 19.23 13.93
CA VAL A 552 27.92 19.02 12.99
C VAL A 552 28.35 19.58 11.65
N ASP A 553 28.41 18.73 10.63
CA ASP A 553 28.78 19.14 9.28
C ASP A 553 27.51 19.52 8.51
N VAL A 554 27.52 20.70 7.86
CA VAL A 554 26.36 21.28 7.17
C VAL A 554 26.71 21.52 5.70
N ALA A 555 25.88 20.99 4.80
CA ALA A 555 26.03 21.18 3.36
C ALA A 555 24.79 21.84 2.73
N THR A 556 25.03 22.67 1.73
CA THR A 556 23.99 23.14 0.81
C THR A 556 23.63 22.03 -0.17
N ALA A 557 22.33 21.73 -0.33
CA ALA A 557 21.86 20.80 -1.36
C ALA A 557 22.24 21.31 -2.75
N ARG A 558 22.97 20.49 -3.52
CA ARG A 558 23.63 20.95 -4.74
C ARG A 558 23.53 20.00 -5.92
N LEU A 559 23.35 20.58 -7.10
CA LEU A 559 23.56 19.94 -8.38
C LEU A 559 25.01 20.18 -8.80
N GLU A 560 25.69 19.13 -9.25
CA GLU A 560 27.07 19.19 -9.75
C GLU A 560 27.08 18.80 -11.22
N TYR A 561 27.49 19.73 -12.07
CA TYR A 561 27.77 19.44 -13.47
C TYR A 561 29.28 19.21 -13.65
N TYR A 562 29.63 18.15 -14.39
CA TYR A 562 30.98 17.85 -14.81
C TYR A 562 31.00 17.91 -16.34
N GLU A 563 31.65 18.91 -16.93
CA GLU A 563 31.78 19.01 -18.39
C GLU A 563 32.53 17.81 -18.99
N TYR A 564 33.44 17.22 -18.22
CA TYR A 564 34.20 16.01 -18.58
C TYR A 564 34.78 15.33 -17.33
N PRO A 565 35.20 14.05 -17.41
CA PRO A 565 35.79 13.33 -16.28
C PRO A 565 37.04 14.04 -15.71
N ALA A 566 37.12 14.09 -14.38
CA ALA A 566 38.14 14.78 -13.59
C ALA A 566 38.15 16.33 -13.62
N ALA A 567 37.13 16.98 -14.19
CA ALA A 567 36.87 18.41 -13.98
C ALA A 567 36.47 18.72 -12.51
N LEU A 568 36.69 19.96 -12.06
CA LEU A 568 36.09 20.47 -10.83
C LEU A 568 34.60 20.76 -11.08
N PRO A 569 33.68 20.34 -10.20
CA PRO A 569 32.25 20.47 -10.46
C PRO A 569 31.76 21.92 -10.38
N THR A 570 30.87 22.30 -11.29
CA THR A 570 30.12 23.55 -11.21
C THR A 570 28.89 23.34 -10.31
N VAL A 571 28.71 24.18 -9.29
CA VAL A 571 27.81 23.92 -8.14
C VAL A 571 26.59 24.85 -8.14
N GLU A 572 25.44 24.34 -8.56
CA GLU A 572 24.14 25.05 -8.50
C GLU A 572 23.30 24.64 -7.29
N LEU A 573 22.37 25.50 -6.88
CA LEU A 573 21.41 25.19 -5.80
C LEU A 573 20.38 24.18 -6.31
N SER A 574 20.06 23.16 -5.52
CA SER A 574 19.10 22.12 -5.92
C SER A 574 18.29 21.58 -4.75
N SER A 575 17.34 20.68 -5.04
CA SER A 575 16.66 19.89 -4.02
C SER A 575 17.52 18.72 -3.52
N ILE A 576 17.20 18.22 -2.32
CA ILE A 576 17.76 17.01 -1.70
C ILE A 576 17.61 15.79 -2.62
N LYS A 577 16.53 15.74 -3.42
CA LYS A 577 16.27 14.65 -4.36
C LYS A 577 17.34 14.59 -5.44
N MET A 578 17.79 15.75 -5.93
CA MET A 578 18.89 15.85 -6.91
C MET A 578 20.25 15.61 -6.24
N ASP A 579 20.45 16.13 -5.02
CA ASP A 579 21.69 15.92 -4.25
C ASP A 579 21.92 14.44 -3.87
N LEU A 580 20.86 13.68 -3.60
CA LEU A 580 20.94 12.23 -3.38
C LEU A 580 21.16 11.45 -4.69
N TYR A 581 20.69 11.96 -5.84
CA TYR A 581 20.80 11.28 -7.13
C TYR A 581 22.22 11.28 -7.69
N ARG A 582 23.03 12.29 -7.33
CA ARG A 582 24.47 12.37 -7.67
C ARG A 582 25.39 11.54 -6.76
N ARG A 583 24.89 10.93 -5.69
CA ARG A 583 25.73 10.14 -4.75
C ARG A 583 25.90 8.72 -5.30
N ASP A 584 27.13 8.39 -5.73
CA ASP A 584 27.43 7.13 -6.44
C ASP A 584 27.23 5.82 -5.63
N PHE A 585 26.93 5.90 -4.32
CA PHE A 585 26.70 4.74 -3.46
C PHE A 585 25.24 4.62 -2.99
N THR A 586 24.52 3.64 -3.55
CA THR A 586 23.10 3.33 -3.29
C THR A 586 22.75 2.97 -1.84
N VAL A 587 23.75 2.72 -0.99
CA VAL A 587 23.60 2.41 0.44
C VAL A 587 23.65 3.66 1.32
N ASN A 588 24.33 4.73 0.89
CA ASN A 588 24.51 5.96 1.67
C ASN A 588 23.66 7.14 1.15
N ALA A 589 22.90 6.95 0.07
CA ALA A 589 21.96 7.93 -0.47
C ALA A 589 20.61 7.91 0.30
N LEU A 590 20.69 8.18 1.61
CA LEU A 590 19.58 8.23 2.55
C LEU A 590 19.46 9.63 3.18
N ALA A 591 18.24 10.11 3.39
CA ALA A 591 17.94 11.35 4.10
C ALA A 591 16.68 11.23 4.97
N VAL A 592 16.65 11.98 6.07
CA VAL A 592 15.47 12.15 6.94
C VAL A 592 15.17 13.63 7.10
N HIS A 593 13.95 14.04 6.75
CA HIS A 593 13.47 15.42 6.83
C HIS A 593 13.21 15.83 8.29
N LEU A 594 13.71 16.99 8.73
CA LEU A 594 13.69 17.39 10.14
C LEU A 594 12.55 18.33 10.58
N SER A 595 11.70 18.82 9.66
CA SER A 595 10.65 19.80 10.01
C SER A 595 9.71 19.35 11.14
N PRO A 596 9.22 20.29 11.98
CA PRO A 596 8.40 19.97 13.17
C PRO A 596 7.20 19.06 12.88
N ASP A 597 6.48 19.30 11.78
CA ASP A 597 5.30 18.50 11.39
C ASP A 597 5.65 17.05 11.04
N ARG A 598 6.77 16.85 10.34
CA ARG A 598 7.29 15.53 9.91
C ARG A 598 8.13 14.83 10.99
N PHE A 599 8.52 15.55 12.04
CA PHE A 599 9.14 14.98 13.23
C PHE A 599 8.08 14.43 14.21
N ARG A 600 6.86 15.01 14.20
CA ARG A 600 5.71 14.53 14.98
C ARG A 600 4.82 13.52 14.22
N ARG A 601 4.65 13.66 12.90
CA ARG A 601 3.87 12.72 12.05
C ARG A 601 4.77 11.80 11.23
N SER A 602 4.30 10.59 10.95
CA SER A 602 5.08 9.42 10.51
C SER A 602 5.79 9.45 9.13
N GLY A 603 5.90 10.60 8.45
CA GLY A 603 6.35 10.69 7.05
C GLY A 603 7.51 11.66 6.79
N GLY A 604 8.73 11.12 6.65
CA GLY A 604 9.93 11.95 6.46
C GLY A 604 11.19 11.23 5.95
N PHE A 605 11.09 10.03 5.38
CA PHE A 605 12.26 9.26 4.91
C PHE A 605 12.40 9.29 3.38
N LEU A 606 13.56 9.69 2.89
CA LEU A 606 13.91 9.72 1.47
C LEU A 606 15.08 8.76 1.20
N ARG A 607 14.88 7.86 0.23
CA ARG A 607 15.90 6.94 -0.28
C ARG A 607 15.98 7.05 -1.80
N CYS A 608 17.19 7.12 -2.34
CA CYS A 608 17.39 7.10 -3.79
C CYS A 608 16.99 5.72 -4.37
N PRO A 609 16.18 5.64 -5.44
CA PRO A 609 16.01 4.40 -6.18
C PRO A 609 17.35 3.99 -6.82
N ALA A 610 17.69 2.71 -6.76
CA ALA A 610 18.95 2.22 -7.32
C ALA A 610 19.01 2.46 -8.83
N ARG A 611 20.20 2.80 -9.37
CA ARG A 611 20.42 2.78 -10.82
C ARG A 611 20.18 1.35 -11.32
N HIS A 612 19.24 1.18 -12.25
CA HIS A 612 19.15 -0.05 -13.03
C HIS A 612 20.42 -0.19 -13.86
N GLN A 613 21.33 -1.07 -13.43
CA GLN A 613 22.16 -1.82 -14.37
C GLN A 613 21.30 -2.94 -14.99
N GLY A 614 21.72 -3.46 -16.14
CA GLY A 614 20.89 -4.27 -17.04
C GLY A 614 20.37 -5.60 -16.47
N PRO A 615 19.54 -6.32 -17.26
CA PRO A 615 18.85 -7.52 -16.79
C PRO A 615 19.85 -8.66 -16.50
N GLY A 616 20.08 -8.95 -15.22
CA GLY A 616 21.06 -9.98 -14.82
C GLY A 616 21.31 -10.13 -13.32
N ALA A 617 20.32 -9.84 -12.45
CA ALA A 617 20.40 -10.13 -11.00
C ALA A 617 19.02 -10.03 -10.32
N ALA A 618 18.10 -10.96 -10.62
CA ALA A 618 16.94 -11.22 -9.77
C ALA A 618 17.20 -12.51 -8.99
N GLY A 619 17.17 -12.45 -7.65
CA GLY A 619 17.36 -13.61 -6.78
C GLY A 619 18.79 -13.81 -6.25
N ALA A 620 19.17 -13.05 -5.23
CA ALA A 620 20.25 -13.43 -4.30
C ALA A 620 19.99 -12.78 -2.91
N PRO A 621 20.05 -13.53 -1.80
CA PRO A 621 20.06 -12.94 -0.47
C PRO A 621 21.37 -12.18 -0.20
N PHE A 622 21.36 -11.28 0.78
CA PHE A 622 22.51 -10.43 1.18
C PHE A 622 23.83 -11.24 1.30
N PRO A 623 24.85 -11.00 0.44
CA PRO A 623 26.16 -11.62 0.61
C PRO A 623 26.93 -11.02 1.79
N GLU A 624 27.77 -11.84 2.44
CA GLU A 624 28.58 -11.51 3.63
C GLU A 624 29.75 -10.52 3.38
N LEU A 625 29.49 -9.36 2.79
CA LEU A 625 30.48 -8.30 2.53
C LEU A 625 30.45 -7.17 3.58
N CYS A 626 30.37 -7.56 4.86
CA CYS A 626 30.54 -6.67 6.01
C CYS A 626 31.81 -7.04 6.83
N ARG A 627 32.98 -6.87 6.23
CA ARG A 627 34.24 -6.67 6.97
C ARG A 627 34.86 -5.32 6.59
N ARG A 628 35.47 -4.67 7.60
CA ARG A 628 35.81 -3.24 7.64
C ARG A 628 36.62 -2.75 6.42
N PRO A 629 36.37 -1.53 5.91
CA PRO A 629 37.37 -0.78 5.15
C PRO A 629 38.56 -0.42 6.06
N ASP A 630 39.77 -0.61 5.53
CA ASP A 630 41.04 -0.19 6.13
C ASP A 630 41.14 1.36 6.17
N PRO A 631 41.55 2.03 7.27
CA PRO A 631 41.53 3.49 7.37
C PRO A 631 42.47 4.24 6.43
N HIS A 632 43.37 3.55 5.72
CA HIS A 632 44.41 4.16 4.89
C HIS A 632 44.07 4.23 3.39
N ARG A 633 43.07 5.02 3.01
CA ARG A 633 42.93 5.51 1.60
C ARG A 633 42.09 6.78 1.42
N ALA A 634 42.42 7.84 2.16
CA ALA A 634 42.15 9.21 1.73
C ALA A 634 43.36 9.73 0.93
N GLY A 635 43.18 10.11 -0.33
CA GLY A 635 44.29 10.61 -1.16
C GLY A 635 43.93 10.81 -2.63
N HIS A 636 43.65 12.06 -3.01
CA HIS A 636 43.61 12.53 -4.40
C HIS A 636 44.94 12.27 -5.12
N PRO A 637 44.92 12.09 -6.45
CA PRO A 637 46.02 12.63 -7.25
C PRO A 637 45.54 13.40 -8.48
N LEU A 638 46.10 14.60 -8.68
CA LEU A 638 46.23 15.22 -9.98
C LEU A 638 47.68 15.68 -10.15
N GLN A 639 48.36 15.07 -11.13
CA GLN A 639 49.63 15.47 -11.75
C GLN A 639 50.78 16.01 -10.87
N ARG A 640 51.86 15.23 -10.80
CA ARG A 640 53.17 15.68 -11.33
C ARG A 640 54.09 14.50 -11.66
N ALA A 641 54.70 14.56 -12.83
CA ALA A 641 55.77 13.65 -13.25
C ALA A 641 57.16 14.21 -12.85
N LEU A 642 58.19 13.38 -13.07
CA LEU A 642 59.64 13.64 -13.09
C LEU A 642 60.45 13.49 -11.78
N ARG A 643 61.48 12.61 -11.90
CA ARG A 643 62.74 12.45 -11.13
C ARG A 643 62.75 11.62 -9.81
N LEU A 644 63.07 10.32 -9.98
CA LEU A 644 64.28 9.58 -9.48
C LEU A 644 64.75 9.72 -7.99
N PRO A 645 65.46 8.72 -7.40
CA PRO A 645 65.06 7.32 -7.12
C PRO A 645 65.53 6.81 -5.71
N TYR A 646 65.36 5.50 -5.42
CA TYR A 646 65.99 4.75 -4.30
C TYR A 646 65.50 5.10 -2.86
N ARG A 647 65.52 4.24 -1.82
CA ARG A 647 66.31 3.01 -1.55
C ARG A 647 65.54 2.06 -0.58
N ARG A 648 65.70 0.74 -0.71
CA ARG A 648 65.38 -0.31 0.32
C ARG A 648 66.44 -0.26 1.47
N PRO A 649 66.33 -0.99 2.62
CA PRO A 649 65.53 -2.20 2.91
C PRO A 649 64.75 -2.08 4.27
N ASP A 650 64.35 -3.08 5.09
CA ASP A 650 64.45 -4.57 5.09
C ASP A 650 63.35 -5.26 5.95
N ARG A 651 63.50 -6.55 6.29
CA ARG A 651 62.84 -7.30 7.39
C ARG A 651 63.85 -7.72 8.47
N PRO A 652 63.40 -8.24 9.63
CA PRO A 652 63.34 -9.71 9.78
C PRO A 652 62.09 -10.21 10.52
N ALA A 653 62.01 -11.52 10.76
CA ALA A 653 60.85 -12.22 11.34
C ALA A 653 61.18 -12.93 12.68
N ASP A 654 60.11 -13.40 13.34
CA ASP A 654 59.96 -14.77 13.89
C ASP A 654 59.69 -14.97 15.42
N GLN A 655 58.93 -16.05 15.71
CA GLN A 655 58.86 -16.88 16.93
C GLN A 655 58.09 -16.52 18.25
N LYS A 656 56.99 -17.28 18.45
CA LYS A 656 56.68 -18.26 19.54
C LYS A 656 56.17 -17.88 20.96
N ARG A 657 55.10 -18.63 21.33
CA ARG A 657 54.75 -19.20 22.69
C ARG A 657 54.22 -18.20 23.75
N ARG A 658 53.40 -18.58 24.75
CA ARG A 658 52.79 -19.87 25.20
C ARG A 658 51.51 -19.57 26.04
N ALA A 659 50.61 -20.54 26.22
CA ALA A 659 49.53 -20.50 27.23
C ALA A 659 50.04 -20.85 28.64
N PRO A 660 49.22 -20.65 29.70
CA PRO A 660 48.63 -21.84 30.34
C PRO A 660 47.14 -21.70 30.77
N GLN A 661 46.61 -22.82 31.27
CA GLN A 661 45.22 -23.07 31.67
C GLN A 661 44.85 -22.47 33.04
N LEU A 662 43.54 -22.30 33.32
CA LEU A 662 42.85 -22.89 34.48
C LEU A 662 41.31 -22.71 34.39
N LEU A 663 40.59 -23.78 34.72
CA LEU A 663 39.14 -23.92 34.96
C LEU A 663 39.01 -24.56 36.37
N PRO A 664 37.81 -24.78 36.95
CA PRO A 664 36.52 -24.08 36.83
C PRO A 664 35.94 -23.69 38.22
N GLN A 665 34.75 -23.07 38.28
CA GLN A 665 33.67 -23.54 39.18
C GLN A 665 32.31 -22.93 38.81
N ALA A 666 31.24 -23.69 39.03
CA ALA A 666 29.84 -23.32 38.80
C ALA A 666 29.18 -22.86 40.11
N VAL A 667 27.89 -22.45 40.05
CA VAL A 667 26.76 -22.93 40.91
C VAL A 667 25.61 -21.90 41.06
N ARG A 668 24.42 -22.31 40.57
CA ARG A 668 23.02 -22.04 41.04
C ARG A 668 22.31 -20.67 40.96
N PHE A 669 21.13 -20.73 40.32
CA PHE A 669 19.84 -20.09 40.70
C PHE A 669 19.36 -20.57 42.09
N PRO A 670 18.59 -19.78 42.89
CA PRO A 670 17.19 -19.37 42.62
C PRO A 670 16.91 -17.88 43.03
N GLY A 671 15.71 -17.29 42.96
CA GLY A 671 14.37 -17.71 42.49
C GLY A 671 13.32 -16.61 42.80
N HIS A 672 12.08 -16.79 42.33
CA HIS A 672 10.83 -16.03 42.59
C HIS A 672 10.84 -14.67 43.32
N ALA A 673 10.30 -13.65 42.63
CA ALA A 673 9.07 -12.96 43.04
C ALA A 673 8.30 -12.51 41.79
#